data_AF-B9LXE0-F1
#
_entry.id   AF-B9LXE0-F1
#
_cell.length_a   1.000
_cell.length_b   1.000
_cell.length_c   1.000
_cell.angle_alpha   90.00
_cell.angle_beta   90.00
_cell.angle_gamma   90.00
#
_symmetry.space_group_name_H-M   'P 1'
#
loop_
_entity.id
_entity.type
_entity.pdbx_description
1 polymer ?
#
loop_
_entity_poly.entity_id
_entity_poly.type
_entity_poly.pdbx_seq_one_letter_code
_entity_poly.pdbx_strand_id
1 'polypeptide(L)'
;MTLDFLATRMWRPWSPDHDYFEIEGFDLGNGSNQLEIVLAHSEGRPRKDEMRRIWKDRRGGRPNPVLVVTTYDTDSVALCGPSGDSPPVYHDVDVGVAERIVDVALEKPDRFAAHRFLGEVLDQITDDLVGLRNQGLLSTHELRVGVPHRQDWDDAATKADNALGADDGRELVEELGYEIEPLQGGGYVLRDGAKKTAVAVFLEDDEAFEQTKDRFSGKSAVSYSLNKADNENLQYVVASSGTTLRLYTTDADAGFGSRGRTDTFVELNPDLLTDDMAGYLWLLFSAEALRDGGSLEEIMARSEDYAADLGERLRERIYDDVVPQLAEAIAESRDLDDPTKEELDQTYRMALVLLYRLLFISYAEDEDFLPRRRNGNYREHSLKNLAKRIDRTLTDNEQEFDDDATDYWDEVMQLTKYIHNGHAEWGLPEYDGTLLSSNMDMSEAGAELAKIELTNAEFGPALGSLLIDETPDERKGPIDFRNIGVREFGVIYEGLLESELSVADDDLTLDDGNYRPAIDDETVDVEEREIYLHGQSGERKSTGSYYTGSEFVEHLLDYSLKPALDDHIDKLKGMSDNKAAEHFFDIRVADIAMGSGHFLVGAIDRIESRLSGFLEQRDSKLPRVQQELDRLEQAAMDAFENEDNAPEIERDQLLRRQVARRCIYGVDLNDEATLLARLSLWIHTFVPGLPLTFLDYNLQTGDSIVGIGSLNEITDLADVKQSSLGMFLDDGDDEANLPDIEEEVEMIGQMADSDASEVQQARQTRNKIDERLEQTEAALDILVGSYLDDDVETSVVTMDCDLTGVSSYDKAQEALGDLDVLHFPTTFPEVFTGEDPGFDVIVGNPPWDKVLHEPQQFWVTRFPGLNALSKSKREDRIEELREKYPQIADEEDEVQANRELYQDYVTAAYDEQGHGHKDYSKLFVERALNLQKSSGKLGYVLPRQSLVLGGWKKLRQRLLDESHLTVLQARNRGGWIFEDVHHSYMVVFLTQNSETNNSGAHIWPATKSKTALEKISIDNGLDLSYDEVVNLTTESHVVLPWLNDERATDIFPQMENESRLSDDNGWISGIHDSRWDFRGSGRHGHLTKDQYFTKPLS
;
A
#
# COMPACT_ATOMS: atom_id res chain seq x y z
N MET A 1 52.11 18.45 8.73
CA MET A 1 52.31 18.69 7.28
C MET A 1 51.00 19.30 6.87
N THR A 2 50.94 20.61 6.65
CA THR A 2 49.69 21.30 6.29
C THR A 2 49.23 20.73 4.95
N LEU A 3 48.04 20.11 4.93
CA LEU A 3 47.34 19.81 3.68
C LEU A 3 47.33 21.07 2.80
N ASP A 4 47.49 20.92 1.49
CA ASP A 4 47.24 21.98 0.50
C ASP A 4 45.71 22.26 0.37
N PHE A 5 44.95 22.10 1.46
CA PHE A 5 43.50 22.23 1.52
C PHE A 5 43.10 23.70 1.33
N LEU A 6 42.33 24.00 0.28
CA LEU A 6 41.92 25.35 -0.10
C LEU A 6 43.09 26.35 -0.21
N ALA A 7 44.29 25.88 -0.57
CA ALA A 7 45.53 26.69 -0.62
C ALA A 7 45.47 27.87 -1.61
N THR A 8 44.52 27.86 -2.54
CA THR A 8 44.26 28.92 -3.52
C THR A 8 43.42 30.07 -2.96
N ARG A 9 42.75 29.90 -1.82
CA ARG A 9 41.87 30.90 -1.18
C ARG A 9 42.66 31.84 -0.27
N MET A 10 42.21 33.09 -0.17
CA MET A 10 42.84 34.12 0.68
C MET A 10 42.11 34.28 2.01
N TRP A 11 42.58 33.59 3.04
CA TRP A 11 42.01 33.64 4.38
C TRP A 11 42.27 34.98 5.10
N ARG A 12 41.22 35.54 5.71
CA ARG A 12 41.31 36.75 6.54
C ARG A 12 41.70 36.36 7.97
N PRO A 13 42.55 37.14 8.65
CA PRO A 13 43.03 36.78 9.98
C PRO A 13 41.91 36.85 11.02
N TRP A 14 41.76 35.78 11.79
CA TRP A 14 40.94 35.72 13.00
C TRP A 14 41.63 34.78 13.99
N SER A 15 42.02 35.31 15.16
CA SER A 15 42.80 34.57 16.15
C SER A 15 42.11 34.61 17.51
N PRO A 16 41.02 33.84 17.69
CA PRO A 16 40.41 33.63 19.00
C PRO A 16 41.34 32.78 19.89
N ASP A 17 41.24 32.94 21.20
CA ASP A 17 42.01 32.13 22.16
C ASP A 17 41.32 30.77 22.31
N HIS A 18 41.89 29.72 21.71
CA HIS A 18 41.38 28.34 21.78
C HIS A 18 42.53 27.38 22.10
N ASP A 19 42.37 26.56 23.14
CA ASP A 19 43.41 25.65 23.63
C ASP A 19 43.65 24.42 22.73
N TYR A 20 42.69 24.11 21.83
CA TYR A 20 42.62 22.84 21.10
C TYR A 20 42.65 22.97 19.57
N PHE A 21 42.62 24.20 19.04
CA PHE A 21 42.58 24.46 17.61
C PHE A 21 43.55 25.55 17.21
N GLU A 22 44.27 25.33 16.11
CA GLU A 22 44.99 26.38 15.39
C GLU A 22 44.06 26.95 14.32
N ILE A 23 43.64 28.22 14.48
CA ILE A 23 42.77 28.88 13.50
C ILE A 23 43.63 29.54 12.42
N GLU A 24 43.46 29.13 11.17
CA GLU A 24 44.15 29.75 10.02
C GLU A 24 43.51 31.09 9.65
N GLY A 25 42.17 31.16 9.65
CA GLY A 25 41.44 32.38 9.34
C GLY A 25 39.99 32.13 8.96
N PHE A 26 39.38 33.10 8.27
CA PHE A 26 38.03 32.97 7.72
C PHE A 26 37.91 33.63 6.34
N ASP A 27 36.97 33.16 5.53
CA ASP A 27 36.56 33.82 4.28
C ASP A 27 35.07 34.19 4.32
N LEU A 28 34.64 35.02 3.37
CA LEU A 28 33.30 35.58 3.29
C LEU A 28 32.69 35.33 1.91
N GLY A 29 31.46 34.83 1.90
CA GLY A 29 30.66 34.71 0.67
C GLY A 29 30.11 36.05 0.19
N ASN A 30 29.15 36.00 -0.74
CA ASN A 30 28.56 37.19 -1.35
C ASN A 30 27.34 37.75 -0.57
N GLY A 31 27.01 39.03 -0.80
CA GLY A 31 25.79 39.68 -0.32
C GLY A 31 25.87 40.36 1.06
N SER A 32 24.73 40.82 1.58
CA SER A 32 24.64 41.43 2.92
C SER A 32 24.43 40.37 4.01
N ASN A 33 25.12 40.49 5.15
CA ASN A 33 25.17 39.44 6.18
C ASN A 33 25.58 38.07 5.61
N GLN A 34 26.59 38.10 4.74
CA GLN A 34 27.13 36.96 4.01
C GLN A 34 27.61 35.81 4.90
N LEU A 35 27.64 34.61 4.31
CA LEU A 35 28.22 33.39 4.88
C LEU A 35 29.66 33.65 5.31
N GLU A 36 30.03 33.12 6.47
CA GLU A 36 31.40 33.15 6.97
C GLU A 36 31.92 31.72 7.13
N ILE A 37 33.02 31.38 6.46
CA ILE A 37 33.65 30.06 6.58
C ILE A 37 34.94 30.22 7.37
N VAL A 38 35.11 29.49 8.46
CA VAL A 38 36.30 29.46 9.32
C VAL A 38 37.10 28.22 8.99
N LEU A 39 38.41 28.38 8.77
CA LEU A 39 39.34 27.25 8.65
C LEU A 39 40.15 27.10 9.95
N ALA A 40 40.09 25.90 10.52
CA ALA A 40 40.77 25.49 11.73
C ALA A 40 41.56 24.19 11.50
N HIS A 41 42.55 23.96 12.35
CA HIS A 41 43.32 22.72 12.39
C HIS A 41 43.33 22.16 13.82
N SER A 42 43.24 20.83 13.94
CA SER A 42 43.35 20.12 15.22
C SER A 42 44.34 18.94 15.10
N GLU A 43 45.07 18.64 16.18
CA GLU A 43 46.04 17.54 16.20
C GLU A 43 45.38 16.13 16.18
N GLY A 44 44.06 16.04 16.31
CA GLY A 44 43.30 14.79 16.20
C GLY A 44 41.79 15.04 16.05
N ARG A 45 40.98 13.97 15.99
CA ARG A 45 39.52 14.08 15.77
C ARG A 45 38.85 15.01 16.80
N PRO A 46 38.28 16.15 16.38
CA PRO A 46 37.79 17.18 17.29
C PRO A 46 36.47 16.78 17.95
N ARG A 47 36.23 17.17 19.20
CA ARG A 47 34.94 16.87 19.87
C ARG A 47 33.83 17.79 19.36
N LYS A 48 32.58 17.29 19.35
CA LYS A 48 31.41 18.07 18.92
C LYS A 48 31.26 19.40 19.69
N ASP A 49 31.44 19.38 21.01
CA ASP A 49 31.32 20.57 21.86
C ASP A 49 32.42 21.61 21.58
N GLU A 50 33.62 21.15 21.23
CA GLU A 50 34.77 22.01 20.93
C GLU A 50 34.55 22.76 19.60
N MET A 51 34.03 22.07 18.58
CA MET A 51 33.66 22.65 17.30
C MET A 51 32.50 23.66 17.43
N ARG A 52 31.44 23.28 18.16
CA ARG A 52 30.29 24.16 18.45
C ARG A 52 30.72 25.43 19.18
N ARG A 53 31.77 25.37 19.99
CA ARG A 53 32.33 26.54 20.68
C ARG A 53 33.00 27.52 19.71
N ILE A 54 33.85 27.04 18.79
CA ILE A 54 34.44 27.91 17.74
C ILE A 54 33.33 28.59 16.94
N TRP A 55 32.34 27.80 16.53
CA TRP A 55 31.20 28.27 15.77
C TRP A 55 30.44 29.38 16.51
N LYS A 56 30.14 29.16 17.79
CA LYS A 56 29.42 30.11 18.65
C LYS A 56 30.21 31.40 18.86
N ASP A 57 31.51 31.28 19.10
CA ASP A 57 32.42 32.42 19.26
C ASP A 57 32.50 33.26 17.98
N ARG A 58 32.48 32.62 16.81
CA ARG A 58 32.46 33.31 15.52
C ARG A 58 31.13 33.97 15.21
N ARG A 59 30.02 33.25 15.40
CA ARG A 59 28.67 33.77 15.15
C ARG A 59 28.40 34.98 16.04
N GLY A 60 28.77 34.90 17.33
CA GLY A 60 28.69 36.04 18.26
C GLY A 60 27.28 36.62 18.38
N GLY A 61 26.24 35.78 18.23
CA GLY A 61 24.84 36.17 18.21
C GLY A 61 24.38 36.90 16.94
N ARG A 62 25.20 36.96 15.89
CA ARG A 62 24.83 37.56 14.60
C ARG A 62 23.97 36.58 13.78
N PRO A 63 23.09 37.09 12.90
CA PRO A 63 22.28 36.26 12.02
C PRO A 63 23.04 35.75 10.78
N ASN A 64 24.37 35.90 10.75
CA ASN A 64 25.19 35.37 9.66
C ASN A 64 25.29 33.84 9.80
N PRO A 65 25.11 33.09 8.71
CA PRO A 65 25.47 31.67 8.70
C PRO A 65 27.00 31.56 8.86
N VAL A 66 27.44 30.58 9.66
CA VAL A 66 28.86 30.32 9.91
C VAL A 66 29.13 28.84 9.66
N LEU A 67 30.11 28.50 8.84
CA LEU A 67 30.60 27.13 8.70
C LEU A 67 32.02 27.05 9.27
N VAL A 68 32.25 26.16 10.22
CA VAL A 68 33.59 25.86 10.74
C VAL A 68 34.08 24.59 10.06
N VAL A 69 35.19 24.71 9.36
CA VAL A 69 35.89 23.63 8.66
C VAL A 69 37.16 23.35 9.45
N THR A 70 37.26 22.15 10.01
CA THR A 70 38.41 21.74 10.80
C THR A 70 39.12 20.58 10.11
N THR A 71 40.37 20.79 9.72
CA THR A 71 41.23 19.70 9.26
C THR A 71 41.86 18.99 10.47
N TYR A 72 41.92 17.67 10.44
CA TYR A 72 42.60 16.85 11.45
C TYR A 72 43.17 15.59 10.82
N ASP A 73 44.13 14.97 11.50
CA ASP A 73 44.93 13.87 10.94
C ASP A 73 45.53 14.25 9.56
N THR A 74 45.97 13.28 8.74
CA THR A 74 46.59 13.58 7.45
C THR A 74 45.61 13.88 6.32
N ASP A 75 44.38 13.35 6.36
CA ASP A 75 43.42 13.40 5.24
C ASP A 75 41.95 13.42 5.73
N SER A 76 41.63 14.16 6.80
CA SER A 76 40.26 14.18 7.34
C SER A 76 39.77 15.59 7.67
N VAL A 77 38.48 15.83 7.38
CA VAL A 77 37.83 17.12 7.62
C VAL A 77 36.60 16.94 8.49
N ALA A 78 36.38 17.86 9.42
CA ALA A 78 35.14 17.98 10.17
C ALA A 78 34.46 19.33 9.86
N LEU A 79 33.14 19.31 9.71
CA LEU A 79 32.31 20.47 9.39
C LEU A 79 31.34 20.76 10.54
N CYS A 80 31.12 22.03 10.87
CA CYS A 80 30.14 22.47 11.88
C CYS A 80 29.43 23.76 11.48
N GLY A 81 28.10 23.74 11.45
CA GLY A 81 27.27 24.85 10.97
C GLY A 81 26.17 24.36 10.02
N PRO A 82 25.49 25.24 9.26
CA PRO A 82 25.71 26.69 9.17
C PRO A 82 24.95 27.55 10.20
N SER A 83 23.91 27.00 10.85
CA SER A 83 22.93 27.71 11.71
C SER A 83 22.48 26.87 12.91
N GLY A 84 21.50 27.35 13.70
CA GLY A 84 20.93 26.65 14.87
C GLY A 84 21.49 27.05 16.25
N ASP A 85 20.83 26.66 17.34
CA ASP A 85 21.35 26.87 18.71
C ASP A 85 22.42 25.83 19.10
N SER A 86 22.33 24.65 18.49
CA SER A 86 23.28 23.54 18.61
C SER A 86 23.60 23.01 17.21
N PRO A 87 24.50 23.66 16.44
CA PRO A 87 24.73 23.29 15.05
C PRO A 87 25.21 21.83 14.93
N PRO A 88 24.83 21.14 13.84
CA PRO A 88 25.30 19.79 13.57
C PRO A 88 26.83 19.79 13.38
N VAL A 89 27.42 18.63 13.65
CA VAL A 89 28.86 18.39 13.52
C VAL A 89 29.04 17.10 12.76
N TYR A 90 29.70 17.22 11.61
CA TYR A 90 30.02 16.13 10.69
C TYR A 90 31.52 15.85 10.79
N HIS A 91 31.88 14.57 10.90
CA HIS A 91 33.26 14.11 11.01
C HIS A 91 33.61 13.25 9.83
N ASP A 92 34.91 13.11 9.58
CA ASP A 92 35.49 12.19 8.59
C ASP A 92 34.97 12.47 7.16
N VAL A 93 34.73 13.74 6.86
CA VAL A 93 34.33 14.21 5.53
C VAL A 93 35.51 14.13 4.58
N ASP A 94 35.30 13.59 3.39
CA ASP A 94 36.31 13.56 2.34
C ASP A 94 36.83 14.96 2.02
N VAL A 95 38.15 15.06 1.83
CA VAL A 95 38.83 16.34 1.64
C VAL A 95 38.33 17.04 0.36
N GLY A 96 38.21 16.31 -0.75
CA GLY A 96 37.77 16.88 -2.03
C GLY A 96 36.31 17.33 -1.99
N VAL A 97 35.44 16.54 -1.34
CA VAL A 97 34.05 16.93 -1.10
C VAL A 97 33.99 18.22 -0.27
N ALA A 98 34.73 18.29 0.84
CA ALA A 98 34.75 19.47 1.68
C ALA A 98 35.26 20.74 0.95
N GLU A 99 36.25 20.60 0.06
CA GLU A 99 36.72 21.71 -0.78
C GLU A 99 35.63 22.24 -1.72
N ARG A 100 34.97 21.34 -2.47
CA ARG A 100 33.89 21.72 -3.41
C ARG A 100 32.74 22.40 -2.68
N ILE A 101 32.31 21.86 -1.53
CA ILE A 101 31.24 22.46 -0.72
C ILE A 101 31.60 23.88 -0.31
N VAL A 102 32.83 24.09 0.18
CA VAL A 102 33.30 25.41 0.60
C VAL A 102 33.34 26.38 -0.58
N ASP A 103 33.87 25.96 -1.72
CA ASP A 103 33.96 26.78 -2.92
C ASP A 103 32.58 27.20 -3.43
N VAL A 104 31.66 26.24 -3.60
CA VAL A 104 30.29 26.50 -4.07
C VAL A 104 29.52 27.36 -3.08
N ALA A 105 29.64 27.10 -1.77
CA ALA A 105 28.94 27.88 -0.74
C ALA A 105 29.38 29.34 -0.69
N LEU A 106 30.67 29.63 -0.93
CA LEU A 106 31.20 30.99 -1.00
C LEU A 106 30.72 31.75 -2.25
N GLU A 107 30.45 31.03 -3.33
CA GLU A 107 30.06 31.61 -4.61
C GLU A 107 28.55 31.87 -4.74
N LYS A 108 27.73 31.26 -3.86
CA LYS A 108 26.29 31.54 -3.82
C LYS A 108 26.00 33.05 -3.73
N PRO A 109 24.92 33.53 -4.38
CA PRO A 109 24.69 34.95 -4.62
C PRO A 109 24.40 35.76 -3.33
N ASP A 110 23.80 35.12 -2.34
CA ASP A 110 23.51 35.72 -1.05
C ASP A 110 23.49 34.69 0.10
N ARG A 111 23.28 35.18 1.33
CA ARG A 111 23.26 34.35 2.54
C ARG A 111 22.14 33.32 2.58
N PHE A 112 20.99 33.58 1.96
CA PHE A 112 19.84 32.66 2.01
C PHE A 112 20.09 31.51 1.05
N ALA A 113 20.60 31.79 -0.14
CA ALA A 113 21.04 30.77 -1.09
C ALA A 113 22.19 29.91 -0.52
N ALA A 114 23.18 30.55 0.12
CA ALA A 114 24.28 29.85 0.78
C ALA A 114 23.81 28.98 1.95
N HIS A 115 22.86 29.49 2.74
CA HIS A 115 22.32 28.76 3.88
C HIS A 115 21.48 27.56 3.44
N ARG A 116 20.62 27.73 2.44
CA ARG A 116 19.82 26.64 1.85
C ARG A 116 20.72 25.55 1.28
N PHE A 117 21.70 25.94 0.45
CA PHE A 117 22.70 25.01 -0.10
C PHE A 117 23.43 24.23 1.00
N LEU A 118 23.95 24.91 2.02
CA LEU A 118 24.65 24.21 3.12
C LEU A 118 23.72 23.34 3.96
N GLY A 119 22.44 23.71 4.11
CA GLY A 119 21.45 22.86 4.76
C GLY A 119 21.24 21.55 3.99
N GLU A 120 21.00 21.65 2.68
CA GLU A 120 20.79 20.50 1.80
C GLU A 120 22.03 19.61 1.71
N VAL A 121 23.20 20.21 1.50
CA VAL A 121 24.43 19.49 1.21
C VAL A 121 25.05 18.85 2.44
N LEU A 122 25.10 19.54 3.58
CA LEU A 122 25.76 18.99 4.76
C LEU A 122 25.04 17.76 5.31
N ASP A 123 23.71 17.68 5.15
CA ASP A 123 22.94 16.51 5.52
C ASP A 123 23.26 15.29 4.65
N GLN A 124 23.51 15.50 3.35
CA GLN A 124 23.88 14.42 2.41
C GLN A 124 25.29 13.85 2.64
N ILE A 125 26.18 14.56 3.35
CA ILE A 125 27.55 14.08 3.61
C ILE A 125 27.56 12.84 4.51
N THR A 126 26.51 12.64 5.30
CA THR A 126 26.37 11.45 6.14
C THR A 126 25.77 10.25 5.42
N ASP A 127 25.28 10.43 4.20
CA ASP A 127 24.74 9.36 3.39
C ASP A 127 25.87 8.60 2.66
N ASP A 128 25.69 7.30 2.46
CA ASP A 128 26.69 6.42 1.82
C ASP A 128 26.96 6.79 0.35
N LEU A 129 26.08 7.57 -0.29
CA LEU A 129 26.12 7.96 -1.71
C LEU A 129 26.14 9.50 -1.83
N VAL A 130 27.26 10.12 -1.44
CA VAL A 130 27.41 11.57 -1.45
C VAL A 130 27.19 12.15 -2.85
N GLY A 131 26.25 13.09 -2.98
CA GLY A 131 25.89 13.72 -4.26
C GLY A 131 24.89 12.94 -5.10
N LEU A 132 24.39 11.80 -4.63
CA LEU A 132 23.32 11.04 -5.27
C LEU A 132 22.18 10.83 -4.26
N ARG A 133 21.05 11.48 -4.49
CA ARG A 133 19.84 11.31 -3.68
C ARG A 133 18.85 10.45 -4.43
N ASN A 134 18.57 9.27 -3.89
CA ASN A 134 17.55 8.36 -4.41
C ASN A 134 16.28 8.50 -3.58
N GLN A 135 15.17 8.81 -4.25
CA GLN A 135 13.84 8.95 -3.69
C GLN A 135 12.92 7.92 -4.39
N GLY A 136 13.05 6.66 -3.99
CA GLY A 136 12.17 5.56 -4.42
C GLY A 136 12.36 5.05 -5.86
N LEU A 137 13.06 5.75 -6.76
CA LEU A 137 13.16 5.29 -8.15
C LEU A 137 14.01 4.02 -8.30
N LEU A 138 15.09 3.90 -7.53
CA LEU A 138 16.04 2.80 -7.61
C LEU A 138 16.24 2.16 -6.23
N SER A 139 16.87 0.98 -6.18
CA SER A 139 17.32 0.42 -4.90
C SER A 139 18.61 1.11 -4.46
N THR A 140 18.66 1.59 -3.22
CA THR A 140 19.90 2.15 -2.65
C THR A 140 21.02 1.09 -2.61
N HIS A 141 20.66 -0.19 -2.45
CA HIS A 141 21.61 -1.29 -2.51
C HIS A 141 22.17 -1.49 -3.91
N GLU A 142 21.32 -1.52 -4.95
CA GLU A 142 21.79 -1.65 -6.34
C GLU A 142 22.70 -0.48 -6.70
N LEU A 143 22.33 0.75 -6.31
CA LEU A 143 23.20 1.91 -6.49
C LEU A 143 24.55 1.70 -5.81
N ARG A 144 24.60 1.28 -4.55
CA ARG A 144 25.86 1.16 -3.77
C ARG A 144 26.73 -0.02 -4.17
N VAL A 145 26.12 -1.15 -4.51
CA VAL A 145 26.81 -2.44 -4.68
C VAL A 145 26.73 -2.91 -6.13
N GLY A 146 25.57 -2.84 -6.77
CA GLY A 146 25.41 -3.33 -8.14
C GLY A 146 26.07 -2.45 -9.20
N VAL A 147 25.70 -1.17 -9.26
CA VAL A 147 26.10 -0.25 -10.34
C VAL A 147 27.63 -0.10 -10.44
N PRO A 148 28.40 0.10 -9.35
CA PRO A 148 29.86 0.23 -9.42
C PRO A 148 30.58 -1.04 -9.91
N HIS A 149 29.93 -2.21 -9.84
CA HIS A 149 30.48 -3.48 -10.31
C HIS A 149 30.05 -3.84 -11.75
N ARG A 150 29.32 -2.96 -12.44
CA ARG A 150 28.96 -3.17 -13.84
C ARG A 150 30.20 -3.16 -14.74
N GLN A 151 30.14 -3.95 -15.83
CA GLN A 151 31.26 -4.07 -16.78
C GLN A 151 31.55 -2.78 -17.55
N ASP A 152 30.55 -1.90 -17.67
CA ASP A 152 30.61 -0.61 -18.37
C ASP A 152 30.93 0.58 -17.45
N TRP A 153 31.17 0.35 -16.14
CA TRP A 153 31.45 1.41 -15.17
C TRP A 153 32.62 2.32 -15.55
N ASP A 154 33.79 1.73 -15.87
CA ASP A 154 34.99 2.51 -16.20
C ASP A 154 34.81 3.36 -17.47
N ASP A 155 34.07 2.85 -18.46
CA ASP A 155 33.74 3.58 -19.69
C ASP A 155 32.76 4.72 -19.40
N ALA A 156 31.74 4.47 -18.58
CA ALA A 156 30.77 5.46 -18.13
C ALA A 156 31.44 6.58 -17.32
N ALA A 157 32.33 6.27 -16.38
CA ALA A 157 33.08 7.26 -15.61
C ALA A 157 33.95 8.14 -16.52
N THR A 158 34.65 7.53 -17.48
CA THR A 158 35.46 8.28 -18.46
C THR A 158 34.62 9.22 -19.34
N LYS A 159 33.39 8.81 -19.70
CA LYS A 159 32.47 9.65 -20.47
C LYS A 159 31.92 10.79 -19.59
N ALA A 160 31.56 10.50 -18.34
CA ALA A 160 31.07 11.47 -17.38
C ALA A 160 32.08 12.57 -17.08
N ASP A 161 33.39 12.27 -17.01
CA ASP A 161 34.45 13.27 -16.80
C ASP A 161 34.41 14.43 -17.79
N ASN A 162 33.98 14.19 -19.04
CA ASN A 162 33.86 15.27 -20.02
C ASN A 162 32.62 16.16 -19.74
N ALA A 163 31.55 15.56 -19.22
CA ALA A 163 30.29 16.24 -18.93
C ALA A 163 30.34 17.02 -17.61
N LEU A 164 31.12 16.55 -16.61
CA LEU A 164 31.30 17.21 -15.31
C LEU A 164 31.93 18.62 -15.41
N GLY A 165 32.47 19.00 -16.57
CA GLY A 165 33.02 20.34 -16.83
C GLY A 165 32.01 21.38 -17.33
N ALA A 166 30.72 21.05 -17.42
CA ALA A 166 29.68 21.94 -17.93
C ALA A 166 29.42 23.15 -17.00
N ASP A 167 29.19 24.33 -17.57
CA ASP A 167 28.93 25.56 -16.82
C ASP A 167 27.47 25.67 -16.34
N ASP A 168 26.53 25.02 -17.05
CA ASP A 168 25.11 24.98 -16.70
C ASP A 168 24.46 23.64 -17.07
N GLY A 169 23.24 23.41 -16.56
CA GLY A 169 22.52 22.16 -16.76
C GLY A 169 22.11 21.87 -18.20
N ARG A 170 21.99 22.89 -19.06
CA ARG A 170 21.66 22.67 -20.47
C ARG A 170 22.87 22.15 -21.21
N GLU A 171 24.04 22.76 -21.00
CA GLU A 171 25.31 22.27 -21.53
C GLU A 171 25.58 20.83 -21.04
N LEU A 172 25.34 20.58 -19.75
CA LEU A 172 25.46 19.24 -19.15
C LEU A 172 24.60 18.20 -19.88
N VAL A 173 23.32 18.52 -20.15
CA VAL A 173 22.42 17.62 -20.88
C VAL A 173 22.84 17.45 -22.35
N GLU A 174 23.40 18.47 -23.01
CA GLU A 174 23.94 18.31 -24.37
C GLU A 174 25.17 17.37 -24.38
N GLU A 175 26.08 17.50 -23.41
CA GLU A 175 27.26 16.61 -23.24
C GLU A 175 26.88 15.17 -22.87
N LEU A 176 25.72 14.97 -22.25
CA LEU A 176 25.10 13.65 -22.00
C LEU A 176 24.54 12.97 -23.27
N GLY A 177 24.68 13.61 -24.44
CA GLY A 177 24.39 13.03 -25.74
C GLY A 177 23.00 13.36 -26.30
N TYR A 178 22.31 14.36 -25.77
CA TYR A 178 20.99 14.76 -26.24
C TYR A 178 21.01 15.93 -27.24
N GLU A 179 20.08 15.90 -28.20
CA GLU A 179 19.65 17.09 -28.93
C GLU A 179 18.41 17.69 -28.25
N ILE A 180 18.43 18.99 -27.94
CA ILE A 180 17.36 19.68 -27.19
C ILE A 180 16.44 20.47 -28.14
N GLU A 181 15.15 20.15 -28.18
CA GLU A 181 14.13 20.86 -28.95
C GLU A 181 13.09 21.55 -28.04
N PRO A 182 12.74 22.84 -28.25
CA PRO A 182 11.77 23.54 -27.40
C PRO A 182 10.31 23.09 -27.61
N LEU A 183 9.55 22.97 -26.53
CA LEU A 183 8.10 22.70 -26.54
C LEU A 183 7.25 23.98 -26.44
N GLN A 184 5.98 23.90 -26.86
CA GLN A 184 5.00 24.96 -26.60
C GLN A 184 4.53 24.93 -25.14
N GLY A 185 4.65 26.06 -24.45
CA GLY A 185 4.17 26.25 -23.06
C GLY A 185 5.26 26.24 -21.98
N GLY A 186 6.54 26.07 -22.35
CA GLY A 186 7.64 25.85 -21.42
C GLY A 186 8.08 24.38 -21.43
N GLY A 187 9.36 24.12 -21.20
CA GLY A 187 9.98 22.79 -21.32
C GLY A 187 10.59 22.48 -22.71
N TYR A 188 11.27 21.34 -22.79
CA TYR A 188 12.02 20.88 -23.95
C TYR A 188 11.79 19.37 -24.16
N VAL A 189 11.99 18.88 -25.38
CA VAL A 189 12.12 17.44 -25.67
C VAL A 189 13.59 17.14 -25.87
N LEU A 190 14.07 16.11 -25.18
CA LEU A 190 15.37 15.52 -25.39
C LEU A 190 15.28 14.43 -26.45
N ARG A 191 16.19 14.47 -27.42
CA ARG A 191 16.27 13.51 -28.52
C ARG A 191 17.60 12.81 -28.55
N ASP A 192 17.54 11.55 -28.92
CA ASP A 192 18.68 10.77 -29.34
C ASP A 192 18.57 10.52 -30.84
N GLY A 193 19.28 11.34 -31.62
CA GLY A 193 19.14 11.40 -33.07
C GLY A 193 17.68 11.62 -33.50
N ALA A 194 17.06 10.62 -34.12
CA ALA A 194 15.69 10.74 -34.61
C ALA A 194 14.62 10.43 -33.55
N LYS A 195 14.94 9.76 -32.43
CA LYS A 195 13.99 9.31 -31.42
C LYS A 195 13.82 10.39 -30.33
N LYS A 196 12.60 10.64 -29.89
CA LYS A 196 12.32 11.43 -28.68
C LYS A 196 12.48 10.51 -27.48
N THR A 197 13.19 10.94 -26.45
CA THR A 197 13.58 10.09 -25.32
C THR A 197 12.93 10.58 -24.02
N ALA A 198 12.99 11.88 -23.73
CA ALA A 198 12.49 12.45 -22.48
C ALA A 198 11.98 13.88 -22.69
N VAL A 199 11.19 14.38 -21.74
CA VAL A 199 10.94 15.82 -21.58
C VAL A 199 11.99 16.40 -20.64
N ALA A 200 12.45 17.62 -20.89
CA ALA A 200 13.36 18.32 -19.99
C ALA A 200 12.85 19.69 -19.55
N VAL A 201 13.24 20.08 -18.34
CA VAL A 201 13.00 21.42 -17.81
C VAL A 201 14.28 21.95 -17.17
N PHE A 202 14.66 23.16 -17.57
CA PHE A 202 15.81 23.88 -17.03
C PHE A 202 15.30 25.07 -16.20
N LEU A 203 15.56 25.01 -14.90
CA LEU A 203 15.13 25.99 -13.90
C LEU A 203 16.04 27.21 -13.89
N GLU A 204 15.45 28.37 -13.59
CA GLU A 204 16.20 29.62 -13.35
C GLU A 204 16.76 29.65 -11.90
N ASP A 205 17.77 30.50 -11.63
CA ASP A 205 18.49 30.54 -10.33
C ASP A 205 17.58 30.80 -9.10
N ASP A 206 16.39 31.35 -9.31
CA ASP A 206 15.39 31.63 -8.26
C ASP A 206 14.21 30.63 -8.26
N GLU A 207 14.30 29.55 -9.05
CA GLU A 207 13.32 28.48 -9.14
C GLU A 207 13.84 27.21 -8.42
N ALA A 208 12.93 26.48 -7.78
CA ALA A 208 13.20 25.13 -7.26
C ALA A 208 12.30 24.13 -7.98
N PHE A 209 12.68 22.85 -7.97
CA PHE A 209 11.94 21.77 -8.65
C PHE A 209 10.46 21.78 -8.31
N GLU A 210 10.18 21.92 -7.02
CA GLU A 210 8.85 21.85 -6.43
C GLU A 210 8.16 23.21 -6.28
N GLN A 211 8.82 24.31 -6.66
CA GLN A 211 8.25 25.64 -6.48
C GLN A 211 7.19 25.95 -7.55
N THR A 212 6.01 26.33 -7.09
CA THR A 212 4.94 26.81 -7.97
C THR A 212 5.27 28.18 -8.58
N LYS A 213 5.29 28.26 -9.92
CA LYS A 213 5.54 29.51 -10.67
C LYS A 213 4.51 29.72 -11.78
N ASP A 214 4.23 30.99 -12.09
CA ASP A 214 3.35 31.39 -13.21
C ASP A 214 3.84 30.87 -14.57
N ARG A 215 5.17 30.71 -14.73
CA ARG A 215 5.81 30.14 -15.94
C ARG A 215 5.30 28.73 -16.24
N PHE A 216 5.00 27.94 -15.21
CA PHE A 216 4.44 26.59 -15.31
C PHE A 216 2.94 26.58 -15.08
N SER A 217 2.28 27.70 -15.41
CA SER A 217 0.84 27.88 -15.21
C SER A 217 0.41 27.72 -13.75
N GLY A 218 1.24 28.07 -12.77
CA GLY A 218 0.91 27.93 -11.34
C GLY A 218 1.01 26.49 -10.84
N LYS A 219 2.05 25.75 -11.25
CA LYS A 219 2.47 24.43 -10.75
C LYS A 219 3.98 24.39 -10.50
N SER A 220 4.46 23.32 -9.86
CA SER A 220 5.88 22.96 -9.88
C SER A 220 6.34 22.60 -11.30
N ALA A 221 7.64 22.78 -11.55
CA ALA A 221 8.22 22.48 -12.86
C ALA A 221 8.16 20.99 -13.18
N VAL A 222 8.25 20.15 -12.14
CA VAL A 222 8.21 18.68 -12.19
C VAL A 222 6.83 18.21 -12.63
N SER A 223 5.79 18.58 -11.88
CA SER A 223 4.39 18.25 -12.19
C SER A 223 4.02 18.66 -13.63
N TYR A 224 4.38 19.88 -14.03
CA TYR A 224 4.12 20.35 -15.39
C TYR A 224 4.83 19.48 -16.46
N SER A 225 6.07 19.08 -16.20
CA SER A 225 6.88 18.31 -17.15
C SER A 225 6.44 16.86 -17.28
N LEU A 226 6.01 16.22 -16.19
CA LEU A 226 5.43 14.86 -16.19
C LEU A 226 4.17 14.80 -17.06
N ASN A 227 3.26 15.76 -16.87
CA ASN A 227 2.07 15.86 -17.70
C ASN A 227 2.38 16.14 -19.18
N LYS A 228 3.45 16.90 -19.48
CA LYS A 228 3.90 17.08 -20.86
C LYS A 228 4.48 15.79 -21.43
N ALA A 229 5.21 15.02 -20.64
CA ALA A 229 5.74 13.73 -21.06
C ALA A 229 4.62 12.74 -21.37
N ASP A 230 3.56 12.67 -20.54
CA ASP A 230 2.36 11.87 -20.82
C ASP A 230 1.72 12.24 -22.17
N ASN A 231 1.51 13.54 -22.39
CA ASN A 231 0.91 14.03 -23.63
C ASN A 231 1.75 13.71 -24.88
N GLU A 232 3.08 13.61 -24.73
CA GLU A 232 4.01 13.24 -25.79
C GLU A 232 4.28 11.73 -25.86
N ASN A 233 3.68 10.92 -24.98
CA ASN A 233 3.95 9.50 -24.78
C ASN A 233 5.45 9.19 -24.55
N LEU A 234 6.08 9.94 -23.63
CA LEU A 234 7.47 9.76 -23.23
C LEU A 234 7.54 9.22 -21.80
N GLN A 235 8.52 8.34 -21.55
CA GLN A 235 8.66 7.63 -20.27
C GLN A 235 9.37 8.44 -19.19
N TYR A 236 10.16 9.45 -19.56
CA TYR A 236 11.08 10.10 -18.63
C TYR A 236 11.00 11.62 -18.67
N VAL A 237 11.29 12.24 -17.52
CA VAL A 237 11.51 13.68 -17.37
C VAL A 237 12.88 13.93 -16.75
N VAL A 238 13.68 14.79 -17.37
CA VAL A 238 14.97 15.26 -16.84
C VAL A 238 14.82 16.72 -16.43
N ALA A 239 14.77 16.99 -15.13
CA ALA A 239 14.74 18.34 -14.60
C ALA A 239 16.15 18.77 -14.17
N SER A 240 16.46 20.05 -14.31
CA SER A 240 17.76 20.60 -13.97
C SER A 240 17.65 21.91 -13.21
N SER A 241 18.38 22.02 -12.09
CA SER A 241 18.59 23.24 -11.32
C SER A 241 20.09 23.50 -11.23
N GLY A 242 20.60 24.49 -11.96
CA GLY A 242 22.04 24.61 -12.20
C GLY A 242 22.58 23.32 -12.84
N THR A 243 23.65 22.74 -12.28
CA THR A 243 24.21 21.46 -12.71
C THR A 243 23.55 20.24 -12.07
N THR A 244 22.70 20.44 -11.05
CA THR A 244 21.98 19.34 -10.40
C THR A 244 20.88 18.80 -11.32
N LEU A 245 20.86 17.49 -11.53
CA LEU A 245 19.88 16.80 -12.37
C LEU A 245 18.95 15.95 -11.52
N ARG A 246 17.65 15.97 -11.84
CA ARG A 246 16.65 15.01 -11.36
C ARG A 246 16.06 14.24 -12.52
N LEU A 247 15.94 12.93 -12.36
CA LEU A 247 15.30 12.04 -13.31
C LEU A 247 14.03 11.48 -12.68
N TYR A 248 12.93 11.66 -13.40
CA TYR A 248 11.61 11.14 -13.06
C TYR A 248 11.10 10.21 -14.16
N THR A 249 10.13 9.37 -13.80
CA THR A 249 9.42 8.47 -14.70
C THR A 249 7.95 8.86 -14.79
N THR A 250 7.35 8.72 -15.98
CA THR A 250 5.89 8.89 -16.17
C THR A 250 5.10 7.65 -15.78
N ASP A 251 5.79 6.52 -15.65
CA ASP A 251 5.21 5.30 -15.10
C ASP A 251 4.95 5.50 -13.61
N ALA A 252 3.68 5.53 -13.23
CA ALA A 252 3.27 5.69 -11.83
C ALA A 252 3.71 4.51 -10.96
N ASP A 253 3.94 3.35 -11.58
CA ASP A 253 4.25 2.09 -10.92
C ASP A 253 5.76 1.80 -10.91
N ALA A 254 6.57 2.64 -11.55
CA ALA A 254 8.03 2.51 -11.52
C ALA A 254 8.61 3.03 -10.20
N GLY A 255 9.57 2.29 -9.64
CA GLY A 255 10.25 2.61 -8.37
C GLY A 255 9.72 1.80 -7.17
N PHE A 256 10.61 1.56 -6.19
CA PHE A 256 10.32 0.84 -4.95
C PHE A 256 9.79 1.83 -3.92
N GLY A 257 8.55 1.63 -3.50
CA GLY A 257 7.87 2.57 -2.60
C GLY A 257 7.29 3.80 -3.32
N SER A 258 7.06 3.73 -4.63
CA SER A 258 6.44 4.82 -5.40
C SER A 258 5.15 5.28 -4.73
N ARG A 259 5.17 6.50 -4.19
CA ARG A 259 3.97 7.16 -3.66
C ARG A 259 3.28 7.97 -4.73
N GLY A 260 3.97 8.33 -5.80
CA GLY A 260 3.45 9.13 -6.89
C GLY A 260 4.58 9.69 -7.74
N ARG A 261 4.26 10.05 -8.98
CA ARG A 261 5.26 10.36 -10.01
C ARG A 261 6.16 11.56 -9.70
N THR A 262 5.69 12.49 -8.88
CA THR A 262 6.45 13.66 -8.42
C THR A 262 7.41 13.33 -7.28
N ASP A 263 7.10 12.30 -6.48
CA ASP A 263 7.90 11.89 -5.32
C ASP A 263 8.91 10.79 -5.66
N THR A 264 8.81 10.18 -6.85
CA THR A 264 9.69 9.10 -7.29
C THR A 264 10.75 9.60 -8.26
N PHE A 265 11.98 9.82 -7.76
CA PHE A 265 13.09 10.31 -8.57
C PHE A 265 14.47 9.86 -8.11
N VAL A 266 15.45 10.01 -9.00
CA VAL A 266 16.87 10.04 -8.62
C VAL A 266 17.45 11.41 -8.94
N GLU A 267 18.10 12.02 -7.96
CA GLU A 267 18.79 13.30 -8.06
C GLU A 267 20.30 13.05 -8.00
N LEU A 268 21.03 13.75 -8.86
CA LEU A 268 22.48 13.72 -8.90
C LEU A 268 23.00 15.15 -8.93
N ASN A 269 23.87 15.46 -7.98
CA ASN A 269 24.57 16.73 -7.87
C ASN A 269 26.05 16.54 -8.27
N PRO A 270 26.44 16.96 -9.50
CA PRO A 270 27.81 16.90 -9.99
C PRO A 270 28.84 17.54 -9.05
N ASP A 271 28.46 18.59 -8.32
CA ASP A 271 29.37 19.34 -7.46
C ASP A 271 29.79 18.55 -6.21
N LEU A 272 29.01 17.53 -5.83
CA LEU A 272 29.27 16.70 -4.65
C LEU A 272 29.89 15.35 -4.98
N LEU A 273 29.70 14.87 -6.21
CA LEU A 273 30.22 13.60 -6.69
C LEU A 273 31.74 13.51 -6.54
N THR A 274 32.21 12.40 -5.99
CA THR A 274 33.62 12.04 -5.99
C THR A 274 34.02 11.44 -7.34
N ASP A 275 35.30 11.51 -7.70
CA ASP A 275 35.81 11.02 -8.99
C ASP A 275 35.47 9.54 -9.23
N ASP A 276 35.46 8.73 -8.16
CA ASP A 276 35.11 7.33 -8.20
C ASP A 276 33.61 7.08 -8.37
N MET A 277 32.75 8.09 -8.23
CA MET A 277 31.29 8.02 -8.43
C MET A 277 30.82 8.64 -9.75
N ALA A 278 31.71 9.22 -10.56
CA ALA A 278 31.37 9.91 -11.80
C ALA A 278 30.53 9.04 -12.78
N GLY A 279 30.70 7.72 -12.75
CA GLY A 279 29.97 6.77 -13.59
C GLY A 279 28.45 6.86 -13.49
N TYR A 280 27.90 7.25 -12.33
CA TYR A 280 26.44 7.39 -12.14
C TYR A 280 25.83 8.44 -13.08
N LEU A 281 26.53 9.55 -13.32
CA LEU A 281 26.04 10.62 -14.19
C LEU A 281 25.73 10.07 -15.59
N TRP A 282 26.62 9.26 -16.13
CA TRP A 282 26.42 8.68 -17.46
C TRP A 282 25.41 7.53 -17.46
N LEU A 283 25.50 6.61 -16.49
CA LEU A 283 24.67 5.40 -16.45
C LEU A 283 23.20 5.67 -16.13
N LEU A 284 22.89 6.81 -15.49
CA LEU A 284 21.53 7.16 -15.10
C LEU A 284 20.91 8.23 -16.00
N PHE A 285 21.67 9.23 -16.47
CA PHE A 285 21.08 10.39 -17.14
C PHE A 285 21.36 10.49 -18.64
N SER A 286 22.33 9.75 -19.19
CA SER A 286 22.73 9.90 -20.60
C SER A 286 21.67 9.47 -21.61
N ALA A 287 21.78 9.97 -22.84
CA ALA A 287 20.92 9.55 -23.95
C ALA A 287 21.02 8.06 -24.24
N GLU A 288 22.15 7.42 -23.92
CA GLU A 288 22.33 5.97 -24.00
C GLU A 288 21.61 5.23 -22.88
N ALA A 289 21.59 5.79 -21.68
CA ALA A 289 20.94 5.21 -20.51
C ALA A 289 19.42 5.13 -20.64
N LEU A 290 18.76 6.17 -21.17
CA LEU A 290 17.30 6.28 -21.28
C LEU A 290 16.69 5.63 -22.54
N ARG A 291 17.49 4.90 -23.34
CA ARG A 291 16.95 4.11 -24.47
C ARG A 291 16.31 2.82 -23.97
N ASP A 292 15.41 2.25 -24.77
CA ASP A 292 14.95 0.87 -24.60
C ASP A 292 16.16 -0.09 -24.58
N GLY A 293 16.31 -0.86 -23.50
CA GLY A 293 17.45 -1.73 -23.19
C GLY A 293 18.72 -0.97 -22.78
N GLY A 294 18.61 0.29 -22.37
CA GLY A 294 19.70 1.10 -21.86
C GLY A 294 20.11 0.73 -20.43
N SER A 295 21.18 1.36 -19.93
CA SER A 295 21.70 1.07 -18.58
C SER A 295 20.69 1.38 -17.47
N LEU A 296 19.85 2.41 -17.62
CA LEU A 296 18.84 2.75 -16.62
C LEU A 296 17.80 1.63 -16.48
N GLU A 297 17.27 1.12 -17.58
CA GLU A 297 16.28 0.02 -17.58
C GLU A 297 16.85 -1.23 -16.91
N GLU A 298 18.11 -1.58 -17.18
CA GLU A 298 18.78 -2.70 -16.52
C GLU A 298 18.98 -2.47 -15.01
N ILE A 299 19.31 -1.25 -14.59
CA ILE A 299 19.50 -0.90 -13.17
C ILE A 299 18.15 -0.89 -12.44
N MET A 300 17.10 -0.40 -13.08
CA MET A 300 15.73 -0.47 -12.55
C MET A 300 15.31 -1.93 -12.36
N ALA A 301 15.47 -2.80 -13.38
CA ALA A 301 15.12 -4.21 -13.28
C ALA A 301 15.88 -4.94 -12.15
N ARG A 302 17.18 -4.70 -11.98
CA ARG A 302 17.95 -5.29 -10.86
C ARG A 302 17.54 -4.75 -9.50
N SER A 303 17.14 -3.48 -9.46
CA SER A 303 16.59 -2.89 -8.25
C SER A 303 15.26 -3.56 -7.88
N GLU A 304 14.45 -3.98 -8.88
CA GLU A 304 13.22 -4.74 -8.67
C GLU A 304 13.50 -6.11 -8.07
N ASP A 305 14.45 -6.84 -8.66
CA ASP A 305 14.87 -8.14 -8.14
C ASP A 305 15.35 -8.02 -6.67
N TYR A 306 16.18 -7.03 -6.35
CA TYR A 306 16.66 -6.82 -4.97
C TYR A 306 15.54 -6.50 -3.98
N ALA A 307 14.59 -5.64 -4.36
CA ALA A 307 13.47 -5.27 -3.51
C ALA A 307 12.57 -6.47 -3.20
N ALA A 308 12.27 -7.28 -4.22
CA ALA A 308 11.52 -8.53 -4.05
C ALA A 308 12.26 -9.50 -3.11
N ASP A 309 13.57 -9.72 -3.33
CA ASP A 309 14.38 -10.59 -2.47
C ASP A 309 14.45 -10.06 -1.02
N LEU A 310 14.55 -8.73 -0.82
CA LEU A 310 14.55 -8.12 0.51
C LEU A 310 13.19 -8.29 1.20
N GLY A 311 12.10 -8.11 0.47
CA GLY A 311 10.73 -8.36 0.94
C GLY A 311 10.54 -9.81 1.38
N GLU A 312 11.00 -10.77 0.58
CA GLU A 312 10.95 -12.20 0.92
C GLU A 312 11.75 -12.54 2.17
N ARG A 313 13.00 -12.07 2.28
CA ARG A 313 13.81 -12.28 3.49
C ARG A 313 13.23 -11.61 4.73
N LEU A 314 12.70 -10.40 4.59
CA LEU A 314 12.05 -9.71 5.71
C LEU A 314 10.79 -10.47 6.15
N ARG A 315 10.00 -10.97 5.19
CA ARG A 315 8.86 -11.84 5.47
C ARG A 315 9.29 -13.04 6.28
N GLU A 316 10.26 -13.83 5.80
CA GLU A 316 10.75 -15.02 6.51
C GLU A 316 11.15 -14.69 7.96
N ARG A 317 11.98 -13.65 8.16
CA ARG A 317 12.37 -13.21 9.53
C ARG A 317 11.19 -12.78 10.39
N ILE A 318 10.20 -12.11 9.81
CA ILE A 318 9.01 -11.69 10.57
C ILE A 318 8.25 -12.90 11.11
N TYR A 319 8.13 -13.96 10.32
CA TYR A 319 7.37 -15.16 10.67
C TYR A 319 8.14 -16.10 11.56
N ASP A 320 9.42 -16.29 11.27
CA ASP A 320 10.27 -17.28 11.94
C ASP A 320 10.89 -16.72 13.23
N ASP A 321 11.16 -15.41 13.28
CA ASP A 321 11.84 -14.78 14.41
C ASP A 321 10.97 -13.71 15.11
N VAL A 322 10.53 -12.67 14.41
CA VAL A 322 9.99 -11.46 15.06
C VAL A 322 8.68 -11.73 15.79
N VAL A 323 7.67 -12.27 15.08
CA VAL A 323 6.34 -12.47 15.67
C VAL A 323 6.35 -13.55 16.76
N PRO A 324 7.01 -14.71 16.59
CA PRO A 324 7.14 -15.69 17.67
C PRO A 324 7.80 -15.11 18.91
N GLN A 325 8.95 -14.41 18.77
CA GLN A 325 9.66 -13.82 19.92
C GLN A 325 8.84 -12.74 20.62
N LEU A 326 8.12 -11.90 19.87
CA LEU A 326 7.22 -10.91 20.46
C LEU A 326 6.04 -11.56 21.18
N ALA A 327 5.43 -12.59 20.59
CA ALA A 327 4.30 -13.29 21.18
C ALA A 327 4.69 -13.99 22.48
N GLU A 328 5.84 -14.67 22.50
CA GLU A 328 6.40 -15.31 23.69
C GLU A 328 6.67 -14.28 24.78
N ALA A 329 7.46 -13.24 24.48
CA ALA A 329 7.78 -12.18 25.43
C ALA A 329 6.53 -11.49 26.02
N ILE A 330 5.52 -11.23 25.19
CA ILE A 330 4.25 -10.64 25.64
C ILE A 330 3.49 -11.62 26.54
N ALA A 331 3.41 -12.90 26.19
CA ALA A 331 2.72 -13.90 26.98
C ALA A 331 3.38 -14.10 28.36
N GLU A 332 4.72 -14.13 28.41
CA GLU A 332 5.48 -14.22 29.66
C GLU A 332 5.26 -12.99 30.54
N SER A 333 5.32 -11.79 29.96
CA SER A 333 5.05 -10.53 30.69
C SER A 333 3.61 -10.43 31.22
N ARG A 334 2.67 -11.17 30.63
CA ARG A 334 1.27 -11.27 31.08
C ARG A 334 1.05 -12.35 32.15
N ASP A 335 2.08 -13.08 32.59
CA ASP A 335 2.01 -14.17 33.56
C ASP A 335 0.97 -15.26 33.19
N LEU A 336 0.87 -15.62 31.90
CA LEU A 336 -0.12 -16.59 31.41
C LEU A 336 0.35 -18.04 31.62
N ASP A 337 -0.16 -18.70 32.67
CA ASP A 337 0.00 -20.14 32.90
C ASP A 337 -1.11 -20.94 32.18
N ASP A 338 -0.78 -21.68 31.10
CA ASP A 338 -1.74 -22.51 30.31
C ASP A 338 -2.88 -21.65 29.68
N PRO A 339 -2.52 -20.72 28.76
CA PRO A 339 -3.44 -19.71 28.26
C PRO A 339 -4.63 -20.30 27.49
N THR A 340 -5.78 -19.67 27.65
CA THR A 340 -6.96 -19.92 26.82
C THR A 340 -6.75 -19.41 25.39
N LYS A 341 -7.58 -19.88 24.45
CA LYS A 341 -7.55 -19.38 23.07
C LYS A 341 -7.76 -17.87 22.99
N GLU A 342 -8.72 -17.32 23.74
CA GLU A 342 -8.99 -15.88 23.76
C GLU A 342 -7.78 -15.07 24.26
N GLU A 343 -7.05 -15.58 25.27
CA GLU A 343 -5.82 -14.95 25.75
C GLU A 343 -4.68 -15.00 24.74
N LEU A 344 -4.55 -16.12 24.00
CA LEU A 344 -3.60 -16.26 22.90
C LEU A 344 -3.94 -15.33 21.74
N ASP A 345 -5.20 -15.25 21.33
CA ASP A 345 -5.66 -14.34 20.26
C ASP A 345 -5.39 -12.88 20.64
N GLN A 346 -5.60 -12.52 21.92
CA GLN A 346 -5.28 -11.18 22.42
C GLN A 346 -3.75 -10.93 22.44
N THR A 347 -2.94 -11.91 22.85
CA THR A 347 -1.47 -11.82 22.79
C THR A 347 -1.01 -11.63 21.35
N TYR A 348 -1.59 -12.37 20.41
CA TYR A 348 -1.27 -12.27 19.00
C TYR A 348 -1.60 -10.88 18.44
N ARG A 349 -2.80 -10.36 18.75
CA ARG A 349 -3.20 -8.98 18.44
C ARG A 349 -2.22 -7.94 18.98
N MET A 350 -1.76 -8.10 20.22
CA MET A 350 -0.74 -7.22 20.81
C MET A 350 0.59 -7.28 20.04
N ALA A 351 1.06 -8.48 19.68
CA ALA A 351 2.28 -8.67 18.90
C ALA A 351 2.17 -8.03 17.50
N LEU A 352 1.02 -8.20 16.82
CA LEU A 352 0.76 -7.59 15.52
C LEU A 352 0.71 -6.06 15.59
N VAL A 353 -0.01 -5.49 16.56
CA VAL A 353 -0.06 -4.02 16.74
C VAL A 353 1.33 -3.46 17.03
N LEU A 354 2.16 -4.15 17.82
CA LEU A 354 3.54 -3.74 18.06
C LEU A 354 4.39 -3.81 16.78
N LEU A 355 4.29 -4.90 16.02
CA LEU A 355 4.96 -5.04 14.72
C LEU A 355 4.56 -3.92 13.76
N TYR A 356 3.26 -3.62 13.65
CA TYR A 356 2.72 -2.58 12.78
C TYR A 356 3.23 -1.19 13.18
N ARG A 357 3.35 -0.89 14.49
CA ARG A 357 3.98 0.34 14.98
C ARG A 357 5.44 0.43 14.55
N LEU A 358 6.21 -0.64 14.74
CA LEU A 358 7.63 -0.68 14.40
C LEU A 358 7.86 -0.48 12.90
N LEU A 359 7.06 -1.15 12.07
CA LEU A 359 7.12 -1.02 10.61
C LEU A 359 6.68 0.37 10.14
N PHE A 360 5.57 0.90 10.67
CA PHE A 360 5.11 2.25 10.38
C PHE A 360 6.19 3.30 10.69
N ILE A 361 6.75 3.26 11.89
CA ILE A 361 7.76 4.23 12.33
C ILE A 361 9.04 4.06 11.52
N SER A 362 9.51 2.83 11.29
CA SER A 362 10.73 2.59 10.51
C SER A 362 10.60 3.12 9.09
N TYR A 363 9.45 2.89 8.46
CA TYR A 363 9.15 3.39 7.13
C TYR A 363 9.05 4.93 7.12
N ALA A 364 8.31 5.53 8.05
CA ALA A 364 8.17 6.97 8.17
C ALA A 364 9.51 7.69 8.51
N GLU A 365 10.41 7.02 9.22
CA GLU A 365 11.77 7.53 9.49
C GLU A 365 12.69 7.51 8.27
N ASP A 366 12.60 6.47 7.43
CA ASP A 366 13.43 6.36 6.23
C ASP A 366 12.95 7.30 5.13
N GLU A 367 11.65 7.56 5.10
CA GLU A 367 10.97 8.46 4.18
C GLU A 367 10.99 9.94 4.60
N ASP A 368 11.71 10.25 5.69
CA ASP A 368 11.86 11.60 6.27
C ASP A 368 10.54 12.29 6.66
N PHE A 369 9.47 11.50 6.79
CA PHE A 369 8.20 11.94 7.34
C PHE A 369 8.31 12.31 8.81
N LEU A 370 9.12 11.53 9.53
CA LEU A 370 9.53 11.83 10.88
C LEU A 370 10.87 12.59 10.86
N PRO A 371 11.12 13.47 11.84
CA PRO A 371 12.21 14.45 11.77
C PRO A 371 13.61 13.86 12.04
N ARG A 372 13.88 12.63 11.61
CA ARG A 372 15.15 11.92 11.81
C ARG A 372 16.36 12.67 11.24
N ARG A 373 16.24 13.21 10.01
CA ARG A 373 17.33 13.96 9.37
C ARG A 373 17.42 15.43 9.78
N ARG A 374 16.33 16.03 10.27
CA ARG A 374 16.28 17.47 10.59
C ARG A 374 16.35 17.80 12.09
N ASN A 375 15.96 16.87 12.97
CA ASN A 375 15.99 17.06 14.41
C ASN A 375 16.98 16.08 15.09
N GLY A 376 18.01 16.64 15.72
CA GLY A 376 19.04 15.85 16.41
C GLY A 376 18.54 15.09 17.64
N ASN A 377 17.58 15.64 18.39
CA ASN A 377 17.01 14.98 19.56
C ASN A 377 16.18 13.77 19.14
N TYR A 378 15.33 13.93 18.12
CA TYR A 378 14.59 12.80 17.55
C TYR A 378 15.56 11.74 17.03
N ARG A 379 16.60 12.14 16.29
CA ARG A 379 17.58 11.20 15.71
C ARG A 379 18.22 10.30 16.77
N GLU A 380 18.50 10.81 17.96
CA GLU A 380 19.07 10.01 19.06
C GLU A 380 18.12 8.91 19.55
N HIS A 381 16.80 9.13 19.42
CA HIS A 381 15.74 8.20 19.83
C HIS A 381 15.07 7.43 18.68
N SER A 382 15.52 7.66 17.45
CA SER A 382 14.95 7.02 16.25
C SER A 382 15.18 5.50 16.24
N LEU A 383 14.25 4.75 15.64
CA LEU A 383 14.40 3.30 15.44
C LEU A 383 15.66 2.98 14.63
N LYS A 384 16.04 3.86 13.68
CA LYS A 384 17.30 3.69 12.95
C LYS A 384 18.53 3.79 13.86
N ASN A 385 18.52 4.64 14.88
CA ASN A 385 19.61 4.72 15.85
C ASN A 385 19.60 3.54 16.82
N LEU A 386 18.41 3.07 17.21
CA LEU A 386 18.22 1.85 18.00
C LEU A 386 18.80 0.63 17.25
N ALA A 387 18.50 0.47 15.96
CA ALA A 387 19.07 -0.58 15.12
C ALA A 387 20.61 -0.58 15.11
N LYS A 388 21.23 0.62 15.05
CA LYS A 388 22.70 0.76 15.12
C LYS A 388 23.27 0.40 16.49
N ARG A 389 22.51 0.56 17.58
CA ARG A 389 22.93 0.15 18.93
C ARG A 389 22.86 -1.37 19.04
N ILE A 390 21.76 -1.96 18.60
CA ILE A 390 21.55 -3.41 18.60
C ILE A 390 22.61 -4.11 17.74
N ASP A 391 22.89 -3.60 16.54
CA ASP A 391 23.93 -4.14 15.64
C ASP A 391 25.33 -4.19 16.31
N ARG A 392 25.68 -3.19 17.12
CA ARG A 392 26.93 -3.19 17.89
C ARG A 392 26.91 -4.24 19.00
N THR A 393 25.81 -4.35 19.73
CA THR A 393 25.65 -5.38 20.76
C THR A 393 25.79 -6.78 20.16
N LEU A 394 25.18 -7.04 19.01
CA LEU A 394 25.26 -8.33 18.31
C LEU A 394 26.65 -8.62 17.71
N THR A 395 27.38 -7.59 17.26
CA THR A 395 28.70 -7.76 16.62
C THR A 395 29.83 -7.92 17.64
N ASP A 396 29.74 -7.22 18.77
CA ASP A 396 30.67 -7.37 19.89
C ASP A 396 30.33 -8.67 20.62
N ASN A 397 30.88 -9.81 20.15
CA ASN A 397 30.74 -11.20 20.65
C ASN A 397 30.93 -11.45 22.17
N GLU A 398 30.99 -10.40 23.01
CA GLU A 398 31.08 -10.42 24.46
C GLU A 398 29.86 -9.76 25.17
N GLN A 399 28.89 -9.18 24.45
CA GLN A 399 27.69 -8.56 25.05
C GLN A 399 26.41 -9.33 24.69
N GLU A 400 25.84 -10.02 25.68
CA GLU A 400 24.46 -10.51 25.61
C GLU A 400 23.50 -9.34 25.89
N PHE A 401 22.24 -9.47 25.45
CA PHE A 401 21.20 -8.54 25.86
C PHE A 401 21.00 -8.62 27.38
N ASP A 402 20.65 -7.50 28.00
CA ASP A 402 20.54 -7.40 29.46
C ASP A 402 19.17 -7.90 29.94
N ASP A 403 19.18 -8.87 30.88
CA ASP A 403 17.97 -9.50 31.43
C ASP A 403 17.15 -8.59 32.36
N ASP A 404 17.71 -7.46 32.82
CA ASP A 404 17.06 -6.55 33.77
C ASP A 404 16.75 -5.17 33.16
N ALA A 405 17.47 -4.75 32.12
CA ALA A 405 17.28 -3.45 31.49
C ALA A 405 16.12 -3.46 30.48
N THR A 406 15.36 -2.38 30.44
CA THR A 406 14.13 -2.25 29.62
C THR A 406 14.20 -1.04 28.67
N ASP A 407 15.39 -0.48 28.45
CA ASP A 407 15.55 0.79 27.73
C ASP A 407 15.13 0.71 26.25
N TYR A 408 15.23 -0.46 25.61
CA TYR A 408 14.71 -0.64 24.25
C TYR A 408 13.18 -0.55 24.20
N TRP A 409 12.49 -1.21 25.14
CA TRP A 409 11.03 -1.16 25.25
C TRP A 409 10.54 0.25 25.58
N ASP A 410 11.12 0.87 26.61
CA ASP A 410 10.78 2.23 27.06
C ASP A 410 10.91 3.26 25.93
N GLU A 411 11.97 3.15 25.13
CA GLU A 411 12.25 4.07 24.03
C GLU A 411 11.23 3.90 22.88
N VAL A 412 10.89 2.67 22.49
CA VAL A 412 9.87 2.40 21.46
C VAL A 412 8.48 2.87 21.89
N MET A 413 8.11 2.60 23.15
CA MET A 413 6.81 3.02 23.69
C MET A 413 6.74 4.56 23.86
N GLN A 414 7.83 5.20 24.27
CA GLN A 414 7.94 6.66 24.29
C GLN A 414 7.83 7.25 22.89
N LEU A 415 8.51 6.67 21.89
CA LEU A 415 8.48 7.12 20.52
C LEU A 415 7.07 7.06 19.94
N THR A 416 6.36 5.94 20.11
CA THR A 416 4.97 5.77 19.69
C THR A 416 4.06 6.83 20.33
N LYS A 417 4.20 7.02 21.65
CA LYS A 417 3.43 8.03 22.38
C LYS A 417 3.68 9.46 21.89
N TYR A 418 4.94 9.83 21.63
CA TYR A 418 5.30 11.17 21.19
C TYR A 418 4.96 11.44 19.72
N ILE A 419 4.93 10.41 18.87
CA ILE A 419 4.39 10.54 17.52
C ILE A 419 2.87 10.76 17.60
N HIS A 420 2.15 9.97 18.40
CA HIS A 420 0.70 10.12 18.56
C HIS A 420 0.28 11.49 19.10
N ASN A 421 0.88 11.94 20.22
CA ASN A 421 0.47 13.16 20.93
C ASN A 421 1.25 14.43 20.52
N GLY A 422 2.28 14.30 19.69
CA GLY A 422 3.24 15.34 19.39
C GLY A 422 4.27 15.58 20.49
N HIS A 423 5.42 16.15 20.10
CA HIS A 423 6.52 16.50 21.01
C HIS A 423 7.41 17.60 20.43
N ALA A 424 7.30 18.81 20.99
CA ALA A 424 7.97 20.01 20.47
C ALA A 424 9.50 19.92 20.43
N GLU A 425 10.15 19.33 21.44
CA GLU A 425 11.63 19.24 21.44
C GLU A 425 12.17 18.27 20.39
N TRP A 426 11.33 17.33 19.94
CA TRP A 426 11.66 16.36 18.89
C TRP A 426 11.19 16.80 17.51
N GLY A 427 10.52 17.95 17.38
CA GLY A 427 9.96 18.41 16.10
C GLY A 427 8.79 17.53 15.62
N LEU A 428 8.08 16.91 16.56
CA LEU A 428 6.94 16.05 16.25
C LEU A 428 5.63 16.83 16.39
N PRO A 429 4.85 17.00 15.31
CA PRO A 429 3.46 17.40 15.42
C PRO A 429 2.61 16.26 16.01
N GLU A 430 1.38 16.58 16.39
CA GLU A 430 0.40 15.58 16.84
C GLU A 430 -0.13 14.82 15.64
N TYR A 431 0.24 13.54 15.50
CA TYR A 431 -0.17 12.71 14.37
C TYR A 431 -1.47 11.92 14.62
N ASP A 432 -1.94 11.78 15.87
CA ASP A 432 -3.11 10.95 16.23
C ASP A 432 -2.98 9.50 15.68
N GLY A 433 -4.08 8.84 15.32
CA GLY A 433 -4.14 7.53 14.68
C GLY A 433 -4.42 6.38 15.64
N THR A 434 -5.36 5.52 15.25
CA THR A 434 -5.83 4.35 16.00
C THR A 434 -4.69 3.38 16.36
N LEU A 435 -3.77 3.13 15.41
CA LEU A 435 -2.62 2.24 15.61
C LEU A 435 -1.65 2.71 16.70
N LEU A 436 -1.41 4.02 16.79
CA LEU A 436 -0.44 4.61 17.74
C LEU A 436 -1.06 4.90 19.11
N SER A 437 -2.38 4.73 19.24
CA SER A 437 -3.11 5.04 20.46
C SER A 437 -2.91 3.98 21.54
N SER A 438 -2.83 4.43 22.80
CA SER A 438 -2.92 3.56 23.98
C SER A 438 -4.26 3.74 24.71
N ASN A 439 -5.25 4.35 24.05
CA ASN A 439 -6.59 4.52 24.60
C ASN A 439 -7.43 3.26 24.33
N MET A 440 -8.03 2.70 25.37
CA MET A 440 -8.89 1.51 25.30
C MET A 440 -10.06 1.69 24.31
N ASP A 441 -10.63 2.89 24.23
CA ASP A 441 -11.76 3.17 23.34
C ASP A 441 -11.34 3.27 21.85
N MET A 442 -10.03 3.32 21.57
CA MET A 442 -9.49 3.40 20.21
C MET A 442 -8.72 2.14 19.81
N SER A 443 -7.88 1.60 20.70
CA SER A 443 -7.08 0.42 20.46
C SER A 443 -6.95 -0.37 21.76
N GLU A 444 -7.69 -1.47 21.86
CA GLU A 444 -7.62 -2.39 22.99
C GLU A 444 -6.19 -2.95 23.14
N ALA A 445 -5.64 -3.54 22.07
CA ALA A 445 -4.28 -4.07 22.06
C ALA A 445 -3.23 -3.00 22.39
N GLY A 446 -3.40 -1.77 21.88
CA GLY A 446 -2.53 -0.64 22.22
C GLY A 446 -2.58 -0.24 23.69
N ALA A 447 -3.75 -0.38 24.34
CA ALA A 447 -3.93 -0.14 25.76
C ALA A 447 -3.38 -1.29 26.63
N GLU A 448 -3.50 -2.55 26.20
CA GLU A 448 -2.90 -3.70 26.88
C GLU A 448 -1.36 -3.66 26.79
N LEU A 449 -0.80 -3.30 25.63
CA LEU A 449 0.65 -3.10 25.45
C LEU A 449 1.19 -2.04 26.43
N ALA A 450 0.42 -1.00 26.73
CA ALA A 450 0.83 0.04 27.67
C ALA A 450 0.85 -0.41 29.14
N LYS A 451 0.37 -1.62 29.46
CA LYS A 451 0.37 -2.18 30.83
C LYS A 451 1.56 -3.10 31.10
N ILE A 452 2.27 -3.54 30.08
CA ILE A 452 3.39 -4.48 30.17
C ILE A 452 4.74 -3.77 29.97
N GLU A 453 5.81 -4.46 30.35
CA GLU A 453 7.19 -4.03 30.16
C GLU A 453 8.03 -5.25 29.75
N LEU A 454 8.89 -5.07 28.75
CA LEU A 454 9.78 -6.12 28.24
C LEU A 454 11.24 -5.72 28.47
N THR A 455 12.04 -6.69 28.90
CA THR A 455 13.50 -6.56 29.06
C THR A 455 14.20 -6.54 27.70
N ASN A 456 15.45 -6.11 27.68
CA ASN A 456 16.26 -6.11 26.47
C ASN A 456 16.55 -7.53 26.00
N ALA A 457 16.60 -8.51 26.91
CA ALA A 457 16.73 -9.93 26.57
C ALA A 457 15.50 -10.47 25.84
N GLU A 458 14.30 -10.03 26.23
CA GLU A 458 13.03 -10.41 25.59
C GLU A 458 12.79 -9.67 24.27
N PHE A 459 13.02 -8.35 24.23
CA PHE A 459 12.64 -7.50 23.09
C PHE A 459 13.77 -7.23 22.09
N GLY A 460 15.02 -7.24 22.55
CA GLY A 460 16.21 -6.95 21.74
C GLY A 460 16.42 -7.91 20.55
N PRO A 461 16.25 -9.23 20.71
CA PRO A 461 16.31 -10.18 19.61
C PRO A 461 15.29 -9.88 18.50
N ALA A 462 14.02 -9.66 18.87
CA ALA A 462 12.95 -9.39 17.92
C ALA A 462 13.20 -8.07 17.14
N LEU A 463 13.64 -7.03 17.83
CA LEU A 463 14.06 -5.77 17.19
C LEU A 463 15.26 -5.97 16.25
N GLY A 464 16.22 -6.81 16.64
CA GLY A 464 17.37 -7.15 15.80
C GLY A 464 16.94 -7.82 14.50
N SER A 465 16.10 -8.85 14.57
CA SER A 465 15.57 -9.57 13.40
C SER A 465 14.71 -8.70 12.48
N LEU A 466 14.00 -7.71 13.06
CA LEU A 466 13.18 -6.78 12.29
C LEU A 466 14.00 -5.68 11.60
N LEU A 467 14.96 -5.07 12.32
CA LEU A 467 15.60 -3.83 11.90
C LEU A 467 16.93 -4.02 11.18
N ILE A 468 17.52 -5.23 11.23
CA ILE A 468 18.86 -5.52 10.69
C ILE A 468 18.74 -6.63 9.64
N ASP A 469 19.37 -6.43 8.48
CA ASP A 469 19.49 -7.45 7.44
C ASP A 469 20.97 -7.81 7.21
N GLU A 470 21.21 -9.06 6.85
CA GLU A 470 22.48 -9.53 6.32
C GLU A 470 22.33 -9.72 4.81
N THR A 471 22.97 -8.83 4.05
CA THR A 471 22.95 -8.92 2.59
C THR A 471 23.70 -10.17 2.09
N PRO A 472 23.43 -10.67 0.88
CA PRO A 472 24.10 -11.84 0.31
C PRO A 472 25.64 -11.75 0.27
N ASP A 473 26.19 -10.54 0.30
CA ASP A 473 27.62 -10.27 0.39
C ASP A 473 28.17 -10.24 1.84
N GLU A 474 27.45 -10.84 2.79
CA GLU A 474 27.79 -10.96 4.23
C GLU A 474 27.97 -9.60 4.93
N ARG A 475 27.33 -8.53 4.43
CA ARG A 475 27.29 -7.23 5.13
C ARG A 475 26.01 -7.14 5.96
N LYS A 476 26.19 -7.03 7.28
CA LYS A 476 25.13 -6.72 8.24
C LYS A 476 24.93 -5.22 8.39
N GLY A 477 23.68 -4.79 8.51
CA GLY A 477 23.37 -3.41 8.88
C GLY A 477 21.86 -3.12 8.91
N PRO A 478 21.47 -1.92 9.32
CA PRO A 478 20.07 -1.53 9.38
C PRO A 478 19.39 -1.60 8.01
N ILE A 479 18.16 -2.11 7.98
CA ILE A 479 17.30 -2.16 6.78
C ILE A 479 16.90 -0.74 6.38
N ASP A 480 16.86 -0.44 5.09
CA ASP A 480 16.26 0.79 4.55
C ASP A 480 14.89 0.43 3.97
N PHE A 481 13.83 0.74 4.73
CA PHE A 481 12.46 0.34 4.45
C PHE A 481 11.86 1.07 3.23
N ARG A 482 12.52 2.11 2.70
CA ARG A 482 12.17 2.70 1.39
C ARG A 482 12.29 1.73 0.23
N ASN A 483 13.18 0.74 0.35
CA ASN A 483 13.34 -0.27 -0.70
C ASN A 483 12.22 -1.33 -0.68
N ILE A 484 11.27 -1.23 0.25
CA ILE A 484 10.12 -2.14 0.36
C ILE A 484 8.87 -1.33 0.01
N GLY A 485 8.23 -1.71 -1.09
CA GLY A 485 7.00 -1.03 -1.51
C GLY A 485 5.84 -1.26 -0.53
N VAL A 486 4.91 -0.31 -0.46
CA VAL A 486 3.64 -0.47 0.28
C VAL A 486 2.89 -1.75 -0.13
N ARG A 487 3.09 -2.16 -1.39
CA ARG A 487 2.52 -3.37 -1.99
C ARG A 487 3.17 -4.65 -1.45
N GLU A 488 4.48 -4.66 -1.23
CA GLU A 488 5.22 -5.81 -0.68
C GLU A 488 4.89 -6.08 0.79
N PHE A 489 4.58 -5.00 1.54
CA PHE A 489 4.03 -5.14 2.88
C PHE A 489 2.75 -5.97 2.91
N GLY A 490 1.86 -5.82 1.91
CA GLY A 490 0.62 -6.59 1.81
C GLY A 490 0.85 -8.11 1.89
N VAL A 491 1.87 -8.61 1.18
CA VAL A 491 2.25 -10.04 1.19
C VAL A 491 2.72 -10.49 2.58
N ILE A 492 3.55 -9.67 3.23
CA ILE A 492 4.07 -9.97 4.57
C ILE A 492 2.92 -10.12 5.55
N TYR A 493 1.96 -9.20 5.51
CA TYR A 493 0.91 -9.15 6.51
C TYR A 493 -0.22 -10.16 6.25
N GLU A 494 -0.54 -10.45 4.99
CA GLU A 494 -1.59 -11.42 4.67
C GLU A 494 -1.30 -12.81 5.23
N GLY A 495 -0.08 -13.32 5.11
CA GLY A 495 0.23 -14.62 5.72
C GLY A 495 0.32 -14.58 7.26
N LEU A 496 0.50 -13.41 7.89
CA LEU A 496 0.41 -13.27 9.35
C LEU A 496 -1.06 -13.40 9.78
N LEU A 497 -1.98 -12.80 9.04
CA LEU A 497 -3.43 -12.97 9.31
C LEU A 497 -3.89 -14.43 9.19
N GLU A 498 -3.12 -15.29 8.52
CA GLU A 498 -3.36 -16.74 8.39
C GLU A 498 -2.66 -17.59 9.46
N SER A 499 -1.99 -16.96 10.43
CA SER A 499 -1.25 -17.62 11.48
C SER A 499 -1.98 -17.51 12.82
N GLU A 500 -1.79 -18.50 13.69
CA GLU A 500 -2.40 -18.54 15.03
C GLU A 500 -1.35 -18.95 16.07
N LEU A 501 -1.50 -18.44 17.29
CA LEU A 501 -0.69 -18.89 18.43
C LEU A 501 -1.29 -20.14 19.05
N SER A 502 -0.43 -21.07 19.46
CA SER A 502 -0.85 -22.26 20.20
C SER A 502 0.22 -22.69 21.20
N VAL A 503 -0.18 -23.50 22.17
CA VAL A 503 0.73 -24.09 23.17
C VAL A 503 1.09 -25.51 22.74
N ALA A 504 2.37 -25.85 22.77
CA ALA A 504 2.84 -27.19 22.40
C ALA A 504 2.46 -28.25 23.45
N ASP A 505 1.78 -29.31 23.02
CA ASP A 505 1.37 -30.44 23.87
C ASP A 505 2.50 -31.47 24.11
N ASP A 506 3.47 -31.54 23.21
CA ASP A 506 4.63 -32.43 23.19
C ASP A 506 5.81 -31.65 22.57
N ASP A 507 7.05 -32.09 22.75
CA ASP A 507 8.20 -31.54 21.99
C ASP A 507 7.93 -31.64 20.48
N LEU A 508 8.02 -30.53 19.75
CA LEU A 508 7.73 -30.46 18.31
C LEU A 508 9.02 -30.28 17.50
N THR A 509 8.98 -30.79 16.27
CA THR A 509 9.98 -30.52 15.23
C THR A 509 9.29 -30.07 13.95
N LEU A 510 9.96 -29.21 13.18
CA LEU A 510 9.49 -28.66 11.92
C LEU A 510 9.85 -29.60 10.75
N ASP A 511 8.85 -30.03 9.99
CA ASP A 511 9.02 -30.89 8.80
C ASP A 511 8.22 -30.32 7.62
N ASP A 512 8.91 -29.84 6.59
CA ASP A 512 8.31 -29.23 5.39
C ASP A 512 7.29 -28.12 5.74
N GLY A 513 7.67 -27.23 6.66
CA GLY A 513 6.85 -26.10 7.13
C GLY A 513 5.70 -26.47 8.08
N ASN A 514 5.64 -27.70 8.58
CA ASN A 514 4.59 -28.14 9.50
C ASN A 514 5.18 -28.73 10.78
N TYR A 515 4.66 -28.30 11.93
CA TYR A 515 5.04 -28.87 13.22
C TYR A 515 4.47 -30.28 13.41
N ARG A 516 5.32 -31.20 13.85
CA ARG A 516 4.93 -32.54 14.27
C ARG A 516 5.65 -32.94 15.56
N PRO A 517 5.08 -33.84 16.38
CA PRO A 517 5.80 -34.36 17.54
C PRO A 517 7.16 -34.93 17.15
N ALA A 518 8.19 -34.50 17.87
CA ALA A 518 9.55 -34.98 17.71
C ALA A 518 9.61 -36.47 18.08
N ILE A 519 10.34 -37.26 17.29
CA ILE A 519 10.67 -38.65 17.66
C ILE A 519 12.09 -38.71 18.23
N ASP A 520 12.36 -39.73 19.05
CA ASP A 520 13.68 -39.93 19.69
C ASP A 520 14.84 -39.71 18.68
N ASP A 521 15.78 -38.83 19.03
CA ASP A 521 16.96 -38.38 18.25
C ASP A 521 16.74 -37.28 17.17
N GLU A 522 15.56 -36.65 17.07
CA GLU A 522 15.33 -35.44 16.24
C GLU A 522 15.64 -34.13 17.00
N THR A 523 15.83 -33.03 16.26
CA THR A 523 15.94 -31.68 16.82
C THR A 523 14.57 -31.21 17.31
N VAL A 524 14.53 -30.68 18.53
CA VAL A 524 13.32 -30.05 19.07
C VAL A 524 13.38 -28.58 18.70
N ASP A 525 12.39 -28.12 17.94
CA ASP A 525 12.26 -26.74 17.49
C ASP A 525 11.33 -25.93 18.41
N VAL A 526 10.40 -26.59 19.10
CA VAL A 526 9.50 -26.02 20.13
C VAL A 526 9.36 -27.03 21.27
N GLU A 527 9.63 -26.63 22.51
CA GLU A 527 9.54 -27.48 23.69
C GLU A 527 8.09 -27.69 24.16
N GLU A 528 7.83 -28.79 24.88
CA GLU A 528 6.52 -28.99 25.55
C GLU A 528 6.16 -27.76 26.43
N ARG A 529 4.93 -27.24 26.25
CA ARG A 529 4.34 -26.06 26.90
C ARG A 529 4.80 -24.69 26.38
N GLU A 530 5.66 -24.65 25.38
CA GLU A 530 6.07 -23.39 24.74
C GLU A 530 4.96 -22.86 23.81
N ILE A 531 4.85 -21.53 23.72
CA ILE A 531 3.94 -20.87 22.78
C ILE A 531 4.64 -20.78 21.44
N TYR A 532 3.98 -21.22 20.38
CA TYR A 532 4.52 -21.16 19.03
C TYR A 532 3.49 -20.63 18.05
N LEU A 533 4.00 -19.95 17.02
CA LEU A 533 3.24 -19.56 15.86
C LEU A 533 3.17 -20.75 14.90
N HIS A 534 1.98 -21.09 14.43
CA HIS A 534 1.87 -22.01 13.30
C HIS A 534 0.97 -21.41 12.23
N GLY A 535 1.42 -21.62 10.99
CA GLY A 535 0.57 -21.34 9.83
C GLY A 535 -0.54 -22.37 9.81
N GLN A 536 -1.77 -21.90 9.61
CA GLN A 536 -2.88 -22.80 9.39
C GLN A 536 -2.72 -23.44 8.00
N SER A 537 -1.88 -24.48 7.87
CA SER A 537 -1.49 -25.09 6.58
C SER A 537 -2.63 -25.77 5.81
N GLY A 538 -3.86 -25.67 6.32
CA GLY A 538 -5.11 -25.96 5.64
C GLY A 538 -5.98 -24.74 5.28
N GLU A 539 -5.80 -23.58 5.92
CA GLU A 539 -6.75 -22.45 5.86
C GLU A 539 -6.52 -21.43 4.74
N ARG A 540 -5.39 -21.46 4.02
CA ARG A 540 -5.30 -20.79 2.70
C ARG A 540 -6.43 -21.21 1.74
N LYS A 541 -7.10 -22.35 1.99
CA LYS A 541 -8.28 -22.86 1.27
C LYS A 541 -9.61 -22.73 2.02
N SER A 542 -9.68 -22.06 3.16
CA SER A 542 -10.94 -21.75 3.85
C SER A 542 -11.21 -20.25 3.99
N THR A 543 -10.16 -19.43 4.14
CA THR A 543 -10.27 -17.96 4.21
C THR A 543 -10.27 -17.30 2.83
N GLY A 544 -9.72 -17.96 1.81
CA GLY A 544 -9.63 -17.46 0.44
C GLY A 544 -8.78 -16.20 0.26
N SER A 545 -8.00 -15.80 1.28
CA SER A 545 -7.10 -14.64 1.30
C SER A 545 -5.86 -14.89 0.44
N TYR A 546 -5.92 -14.54 -0.85
CA TYR A 546 -4.74 -14.62 -1.72
C TYR A 546 -4.30 -13.24 -2.18
N TYR A 547 -3.02 -12.93 -1.94
CA TYR A 547 -2.39 -11.73 -2.48
C TYR A 547 -2.50 -11.70 -3.99
N THR A 548 -3.09 -10.64 -4.54
CA THR A 548 -3.19 -10.44 -5.98
C THR A 548 -2.00 -9.61 -6.44
N GLY A 549 -1.13 -10.19 -7.27
CA GLY A 549 0.03 -9.47 -7.81
C GLY A 549 -0.35 -8.14 -8.48
N SER A 550 0.50 -7.13 -8.30
CA SER A 550 0.26 -5.75 -8.75
C SER A 550 -0.20 -5.68 -10.20
N GLU A 551 0.41 -6.46 -11.11
CA GLU A 551 0.05 -6.44 -12.53
C GLU A 551 -1.43 -6.79 -12.82
N PHE A 552 -2.05 -7.57 -11.94
CA PHE A 552 -3.45 -7.96 -12.06
C PHE A 552 -4.39 -6.97 -11.42
N VAL A 553 -3.99 -6.38 -10.28
CA VAL A 553 -4.68 -5.23 -9.69
C VAL A 553 -4.77 -4.11 -10.71
N GLU A 554 -3.65 -3.80 -11.37
CA GLU A 554 -3.64 -2.74 -12.39
C GLU A 554 -4.51 -3.06 -13.58
N HIS A 555 -4.50 -4.29 -14.06
CA HIS A 555 -5.45 -4.71 -15.08
C HIS A 555 -6.90 -4.48 -14.65
N LEU A 556 -7.29 -4.86 -13.43
CA LEU A 556 -8.66 -4.65 -12.97
C LEU A 556 -9.02 -3.16 -12.86
N LEU A 557 -8.12 -2.32 -12.34
CA LEU A 557 -8.34 -0.87 -12.22
C LEU A 557 -8.42 -0.18 -13.59
N ASP A 558 -7.61 -0.58 -14.57
CA ASP A 558 -7.63 -0.03 -15.93
C ASP A 558 -8.96 -0.24 -16.65
N TYR A 559 -9.63 -1.36 -16.40
CA TYR A 559 -10.88 -1.71 -17.10
C TYR A 559 -12.14 -1.51 -16.26
N SER A 560 -12.03 -1.22 -14.96
CA SER A 560 -13.18 -0.89 -14.09
C SER A 560 -13.17 0.57 -13.61
N LEU A 561 -12.08 1.02 -12.98
CA LEU A 561 -11.98 2.34 -12.36
C LEU A 561 -11.74 3.46 -13.37
N LYS A 562 -10.82 3.28 -14.31
CA LYS A 562 -10.50 4.32 -15.30
C LYS A 562 -11.72 4.75 -16.14
N PRO A 563 -12.59 3.84 -16.62
CA PRO A 563 -13.85 4.23 -17.27
C PRO A 563 -14.82 4.97 -16.33
N ALA A 564 -14.90 4.63 -15.04
CA ALA A 564 -15.72 5.39 -14.08
C ALA A 564 -15.16 6.81 -13.85
N LEU A 565 -13.84 6.95 -13.80
CA LEU A 565 -13.18 8.25 -13.73
C LEU A 565 -13.41 9.09 -14.99
N ASP A 566 -13.41 8.47 -16.18
CA ASP A 566 -13.75 9.14 -17.44
C ASP A 566 -15.16 9.74 -17.37
N ASP A 567 -16.16 8.93 -16.98
CA ASP A 567 -17.55 9.37 -16.83
C ASP A 567 -17.69 10.49 -15.80
N HIS A 568 -17.02 10.37 -14.65
CA HIS A 568 -17.01 11.38 -13.60
C HIS A 568 -16.45 12.71 -14.10
N ILE A 569 -15.26 12.68 -14.71
CA ILE A 569 -14.61 13.87 -15.25
C ILE A 569 -15.48 14.53 -16.33
N ASP A 570 -16.12 13.76 -17.19
CA ASP A 570 -17.03 14.29 -18.21
C ASP A 570 -18.28 14.94 -17.62
N LYS A 571 -18.84 14.39 -16.53
CA LYS A 571 -19.89 15.06 -15.73
C LYS A 571 -19.38 16.40 -15.18
N LEU A 572 -18.19 16.44 -14.58
CA LEU A 572 -17.61 17.66 -14.01
C LEU A 572 -17.33 18.76 -15.06
N LYS A 573 -16.91 18.38 -16.28
CA LYS A 573 -16.73 19.32 -17.41
C LYS A 573 -18.04 20.02 -17.79
N GLY A 574 -19.18 19.35 -17.64
CA GLY A 574 -20.50 19.92 -17.91
C GLY A 574 -21.02 20.89 -16.84
N MET A 575 -20.39 20.95 -15.67
CA MET A 575 -20.84 21.73 -14.53
C MET A 575 -20.17 23.11 -14.42
N SER A 576 -20.86 24.06 -13.78
CA SER A 576 -20.25 25.33 -13.34
C SER A 576 -19.17 25.09 -12.28
N ASP A 577 -18.15 25.94 -12.19
CA ASP A 577 -17.01 25.75 -11.29
C ASP A 577 -17.39 25.47 -9.82
N ASN A 578 -18.41 26.15 -9.26
CA ASN A 578 -18.84 25.89 -7.88
C ASN A 578 -19.39 24.46 -7.70
N LYS A 579 -20.28 24.03 -8.60
CA LYS A 579 -20.85 22.67 -8.59
C LYS A 579 -19.77 21.61 -8.86
N ALA A 580 -18.88 21.88 -9.82
CA ALA A 580 -17.79 20.97 -10.12
C ALA A 580 -16.83 20.80 -8.94
N ALA A 581 -16.62 21.86 -8.13
CA ALA A 581 -15.83 21.75 -6.90
C ALA A 581 -16.56 20.96 -5.81
N GLU A 582 -17.88 21.12 -5.67
CA GLU A 582 -18.71 20.34 -4.73
C GLU A 582 -18.69 18.84 -5.06
N HIS A 583 -18.74 18.48 -6.35
CA HIS A 583 -18.72 17.09 -6.82
C HIS A 583 -17.30 16.57 -7.14
N PHE A 584 -16.23 17.31 -6.87
CA PHE A 584 -14.89 16.94 -7.34
C PHE A 584 -14.44 15.57 -6.81
N PHE A 585 -14.63 15.35 -5.50
CA PHE A 585 -14.36 14.09 -4.81
C PHE A 585 -15.58 13.16 -4.77
N ASP A 586 -16.57 13.33 -5.65
CA ASP A 586 -17.83 12.58 -5.64
C ASP A 586 -17.76 11.27 -6.45
N ILE A 587 -16.64 10.55 -6.31
CA ILE A 587 -16.45 9.19 -6.82
C ILE A 587 -16.29 8.24 -5.64
N ARG A 588 -17.02 7.13 -5.63
CA ARG A 588 -17.04 6.15 -4.54
C ARG A 588 -16.52 4.81 -5.03
N VAL A 589 -15.37 4.38 -4.50
CA VAL A 589 -14.69 3.12 -4.85
C VAL A 589 -14.57 2.27 -3.60
N ALA A 590 -15.03 1.02 -3.68
CA ALA A 590 -15.02 0.09 -2.54
C ALA A 590 -14.32 -1.23 -2.85
N ASP A 591 -13.68 -1.80 -1.83
CA ASP A 591 -13.36 -3.22 -1.73
C ASP A 591 -14.05 -3.81 -0.50
N ILE A 592 -15.00 -4.73 -0.72
CA ILE A 592 -15.84 -5.31 0.36
C ILE A 592 -15.25 -6.59 0.95
N ALA A 593 -14.03 -6.95 0.55
CA ALA A 593 -13.19 -7.97 1.17
C ALA A 593 -11.73 -7.50 1.06
N MET A 594 -11.45 -6.33 1.64
CA MET A 594 -10.27 -5.53 1.30
C MET A 594 -8.93 -6.13 1.68
N GLY A 595 -8.91 -7.06 2.65
CA GLY A 595 -7.68 -7.62 3.19
C GLY A 595 -6.69 -6.52 3.58
N SER A 596 -5.48 -6.58 3.03
CA SER A 596 -4.41 -5.60 3.28
C SER A 596 -4.62 -4.19 2.68
N GLY A 597 -5.72 -3.97 1.95
CA GLY A 597 -6.02 -2.71 1.27
C GLY A 597 -5.26 -2.52 -0.04
N HIS A 598 -4.66 -3.56 -0.60
CA HIS A 598 -3.81 -3.49 -1.80
C HIS A 598 -4.53 -2.89 -3.03
N PHE A 599 -5.78 -3.29 -3.28
CA PHE A 599 -6.61 -2.70 -4.34
C PHE A 599 -6.94 -1.22 -4.10
N LEU A 600 -7.15 -0.85 -2.83
CA LEU A 600 -7.51 0.51 -2.42
C LEU A 600 -6.32 1.47 -2.62
N VAL A 601 -5.09 1.03 -2.32
CA VAL A 601 -3.87 1.78 -2.59
C VAL A 601 -3.73 2.08 -4.09
N GLY A 602 -3.89 1.05 -4.94
CA GLY A 602 -3.88 1.25 -6.40
C GLY A 602 -4.98 2.22 -6.85
N ALA A 603 -6.21 2.07 -6.33
CA ALA A 603 -7.32 2.95 -6.68
C ALA A 603 -7.03 4.43 -6.35
N ILE A 604 -6.37 4.72 -5.21
CA ILE A 604 -5.97 6.07 -4.82
C ILE A 604 -5.08 6.71 -5.89
N ASP A 605 -4.05 6.00 -6.36
CA ASP A 605 -3.11 6.51 -7.37
C ASP A 605 -3.81 6.85 -8.69
N ARG A 606 -4.74 5.99 -9.11
CA ARG A 606 -5.48 6.20 -10.36
C ARG A 606 -6.44 7.38 -10.25
N ILE A 607 -7.12 7.54 -9.12
CA ILE A 607 -8.02 8.67 -8.91
C ILE A 607 -7.22 9.97 -8.81
N GLU A 608 -6.15 10.01 -8.02
CA GLU A 608 -5.28 11.18 -7.84
C GLU A 608 -4.74 11.67 -9.18
N SER A 609 -4.09 10.79 -9.95
CA SER A 609 -3.51 11.12 -11.26
C SER A 609 -4.56 11.69 -12.22
N ARG A 610 -5.75 11.09 -12.28
CA ARG A 610 -6.83 11.53 -13.18
C ARG A 610 -7.45 12.86 -12.74
N LEU A 611 -7.63 13.08 -11.44
CA LEU A 611 -8.16 14.32 -10.88
C LEU A 611 -7.15 15.47 -10.96
N SER A 612 -5.86 15.21 -10.72
CA SER A 612 -4.78 16.19 -10.92
C SER A 612 -4.74 16.64 -12.38
N GLY A 613 -4.76 15.67 -13.31
CA GLY A 613 -4.86 15.93 -14.76
C GLY A 613 -6.08 16.77 -15.17
N PHE A 614 -7.23 16.55 -14.54
CA PHE A 614 -8.43 17.35 -14.79
C PHE A 614 -8.30 18.79 -14.29
N LEU A 615 -7.73 19.00 -13.10
CA LEU A 615 -7.51 20.35 -12.56
C LEU A 615 -6.61 21.20 -13.46
N GLU A 616 -5.63 20.60 -14.16
CA GLU A 616 -4.77 21.35 -15.09
C GLU A 616 -5.43 21.65 -16.43
N GLN A 617 -6.23 20.72 -16.96
CA GLN A 617 -6.91 20.91 -18.23
C GLN A 617 -8.04 21.96 -18.14
N ARG A 618 -8.58 22.20 -16.94
CA ARG A 618 -9.65 23.17 -16.71
C ARG A 618 -9.09 24.56 -16.41
N ASP A 619 -9.40 25.55 -17.25
CA ASP A 619 -8.93 26.95 -17.13
C ASP A 619 -9.13 27.58 -15.74
N SER A 620 -10.24 27.28 -15.06
CA SER A 620 -10.58 27.83 -13.73
C SER A 620 -9.84 27.15 -12.59
N LYS A 621 -9.34 25.94 -12.81
CA LYS A 621 -8.71 25.05 -11.81
C LYS A 621 -9.52 24.81 -10.54
N LEU A 622 -10.83 25.07 -10.57
CA LEU A 622 -11.74 24.94 -9.41
C LEU A 622 -11.21 25.67 -8.15
N PRO A 623 -11.42 27.00 -8.02
CA PRO A 623 -10.84 27.80 -6.94
C PRO A 623 -11.12 27.32 -5.52
N ARG A 624 -12.27 26.64 -5.28
CA ARG A 624 -12.61 26.08 -3.97
C ARG A 624 -11.70 24.89 -3.61
N VAL A 625 -11.49 23.96 -4.54
CA VAL A 625 -10.57 22.82 -4.35
C VAL A 625 -9.15 23.34 -4.14
N GLN A 626 -8.75 24.36 -4.90
CA GLN A 626 -7.42 24.95 -4.73
C GLN A 626 -7.26 25.58 -3.34
N GLN A 627 -8.24 26.34 -2.86
CA GLN A 627 -8.21 26.94 -1.53
C GLN A 627 -8.16 25.90 -0.40
N GLU A 628 -8.78 24.74 -0.58
CA GLU A 628 -8.72 23.64 0.39
C GLU A 628 -7.31 23.06 0.46
N LEU A 629 -6.70 22.75 -0.69
CA LEU A 629 -5.32 22.28 -0.76
C LEU A 629 -4.32 23.32 -0.22
N ASP A 630 -4.51 24.61 -0.52
CA ASP A 630 -3.65 25.69 0.00
C ASP A 630 -3.72 25.78 1.54
N ARG A 631 -4.88 25.51 2.15
CA ARG A 631 -5.02 25.48 3.62
C ARG A 631 -4.30 24.30 4.23
N LEU A 632 -4.37 23.12 3.60
CA LEU A 632 -3.66 21.94 4.06
C LEU A 632 -2.14 22.13 3.97
N GLU A 633 -1.67 22.68 2.86
CA GLU A 633 -0.26 23.05 2.69
C GLU A 633 0.18 24.00 3.80
N GLN A 634 -0.60 25.06 4.07
CA GLN A 634 -0.29 26.01 5.13
C GLN A 634 -0.29 25.36 6.52
N ALA A 635 -1.28 24.52 6.85
CA ALA A 635 -1.35 23.84 8.13
C ALA A 635 -0.15 22.92 8.36
N ALA A 636 0.25 22.19 7.32
CA ALA A 636 1.42 21.33 7.35
C ALA A 636 2.72 22.10 7.53
N MET A 637 2.85 23.27 6.88
CA MET A 637 3.99 24.17 7.04
C MET A 637 4.03 24.83 8.43
N ASP A 638 2.88 25.21 8.98
CA ASP A 638 2.76 25.81 10.31
C ASP A 638 3.26 24.87 11.41
N ALA A 639 3.10 23.55 11.23
CA ALA A 639 3.64 22.53 12.12
C ALA A 639 5.18 22.62 12.28
N PHE A 640 5.86 23.23 11.30
CA PHE A 640 7.31 23.37 11.26
C PHE A 640 7.80 24.82 11.36
N GLU A 641 6.96 25.77 11.78
CA GLU A 641 7.31 27.20 11.87
C GLU A 641 8.57 27.46 12.73
N ASN A 642 8.85 26.58 13.70
CA ASN A 642 9.99 26.70 14.61
C ASN A 642 11.22 25.86 14.18
N GLU A 643 11.19 25.23 13.01
CA GLU A 643 12.30 24.44 12.48
C GLU A 643 13.08 25.22 11.41
N ASP A 644 14.40 25.01 11.37
CA ASP A 644 15.27 25.66 10.38
C ASP A 644 14.99 25.13 8.94
N ASN A 645 14.50 23.88 8.82
CA ASN A 645 14.20 23.22 7.54
C ASN A 645 12.85 22.47 7.62
N ALA A 646 11.82 22.98 6.96
CA ALA A 646 10.55 22.29 6.77
C ALA A 646 10.66 21.25 5.61
N PRO A 647 9.94 20.13 5.68
CA PRO A 647 9.86 19.16 4.58
C PRO A 647 9.16 19.80 3.39
N GLU A 648 9.54 19.37 2.18
CA GLU A 648 8.83 19.73 0.96
C GLU A 648 7.50 18.97 0.92
N ILE A 649 6.40 19.68 0.61
CA ILE A 649 5.07 19.09 0.52
C ILE A 649 4.53 19.32 -0.87
N GLU A 650 4.27 18.22 -1.57
CA GLU A 650 3.71 18.28 -2.90
C GLU A 650 2.19 18.42 -2.88
N ARG A 651 1.67 19.14 -3.87
CA ARG A 651 0.22 19.31 -4.02
C ARG A 651 -0.49 17.99 -4.32
N ASP A 652 0.17 17.10 -5.06
CA ASP A 652 -0.35 15.77 -5.37
C ASP A 652 -0.41 14.88 -4.12
N GLN A 653 0.48 15.06 -3.13
CA GLN A 653 0.37 14.38 -1.83
C GLN A 653 -0.89 14.81 -1.07
N LEU A 654 -1.19 16.11 -1.06
CA LEU A 654 -2.39 16.66 -0.45
C LEU A 654 -3.67 16.16 -1.16
N LEU A 655 -3.62 16.08 -2.50
CA LEU A 655 -4.73 15.53 -3.28
C LEU A 655 -4.94 14.05 -3.01
N ARG A 656 -3.86 13.26 -3.00
CA ARG A 656 -3.87 11.82 -2.66
C ARG A 656 -4.50 11.56 -1.30
N ARG A 657 -4.11 12.36 -0.31
CA ARG A 657 -4.67 12.34 1.04
C ARG A 657 -6.18 12.56 1.03
N GLN A 658 -6.66 13.56 0.28
CA GLN A 658 -8.10 13.82 0.17
C GLN A 658 -8.85 12.73 -0.60
N VAL A 659 -8.23 12.13 -1.60
CA VAL A 659 -8.78 10.97 -2.33
C VAL A 659 -8.98 9.78 -1.39
N ALA A 660 -7.96 9.39 -0.62
CA ALA A 660 -8.06 8.28 0.33
C ALA A 660 -9.19 8.49 1.35
N ARG A 661 -9.36 9.73 1.82
CA ARG A 661 -10.37 10.09 2.81
C ARG A 661 -11.79 10.19 2.27
N ARG A 662 -12.00 10.55 1.01
CA ARG A 662 -13.34 10.92 0.48
C ARG A 662 -13.86 10.00 -0.62
N CYS A 663 -12.98 9.20 -1.22
CA CYS A 663 -13.33 8.40 -2.40
C CYS A 663 -13.22 6.88 -2.15
N ILE A 664 -12.49 6.46 -1.12
CA ILE A 664 -12.08 5.08 -0.92
C ILE A 664 -12.80 4.48 0.27
N TYR A 665 -13.33 3.27 0.10
CA TYR A 665 -14.12 2.55 1.08
C TYR A 665 -13.66 1.10 1.17
N GLY A 666 -13.79 0.51 2.34
CA GLY A 666 -13.36 -0.86 2.55
C GLY A 666 -14.11 -1.55 3.68
N VAL A 667 -14.38 -2.84 3.48
CA VAL A 667 -14.94 -3.70 4.54
C VAL A 667 -14.15 -5.00 4.57
N ASP A 668 -13.84 -5.47 5.77
CA ASP A 668 -13.28 -6.79 6.00
C ASP A 668 -13.90 -7.41 7.26
N LEU A 669 -14.01 -8.74 7.29
CA LEU A 669 -14.49 -9.46 8.47
C LEU A 669 -13.47 -9.42 9.61
N ASN A 670 -12.18 -9.40 9.27
CA ASN A 670 -11.08 -9.47 10.23
C ASN A 670 -10.63 -8.04 10.65
N ASP A 671 -10.60 -7.76 11.96
CA ASP A 671 -10.21 -6.46 12.49
C ASP A 671 -8.73 -6.16 12.24
N GLU A 672 -7.86 -7.16 12.35
CA GLU A 672 -6.43 -7.05 12.08
C GLU A 672 -6.17 -6.72 10.61
N ALA A 673 -6.93 -7.28 9.66
CA ALA A 673 -6.91 -6.94 8.25
C ALA A 673 -7.36 -5.48 8.02
N THR A 674 -8.38 -5.04 8.76
CA THR A 674 -8.87 -3.66 8.71
C THR A 674 -7.81 -2.67 9.22
N LEU A 675 -7.16 -2.98 10.34
CA LEU A 675 -6.03 -2.19 10.88
C LEU A 675 -4.85 -2.15 9.89
N LEU A 676 -4.59 -3.28 9.25
CA LEU A 676 -3.57 -3.38 8.22
C LEU A 676 -3.88 -2.51 6.99
N ALA A 677 -5.12 -2.55 6.48
CA ALA A 677 -5.53 -1.68 5.38
C ALA A 677 -5.34 -0.20 5.73
N ARG A 678 -5.70 0.20 6.98
CA ARG A 678 -5.44 1.57 7.48
C ARG A 678 -3.95 1.90 7.46
N LEU A 679 -3.10 0.98 7.93
CA LEU A 679 -1.64 1.15 7.90
C LEU A 679 -1.11 1.35 6.48
N SER A 680 -1.50 0.49 5.54
CA SER A 680 -1.12 0.58 4.12
C SER A 680 -1.49 1.95 3.53
N LEU A 681 -2.72 2.41 3.79
CA LEU A 681 -3.20 3.72 3.30
C LEU A 681 -2.49 4.89 3.99
N TRP A 682 -2.20 4.82 5.28
CA TRP A 682 -1.44 5.87 5.98
C TRP A 682 -0.01 5.98 5.46
N ILE A 683 0.69 4.87 5.29
CA ILE A 683 2.03 4.80 4.68
C ILE A 683 2.03 5.44 3.29
N HIS A 684 0.97 5.22 2.51
CA HIS A 684 0.84 5.73 1.15
C HIS A 684 0.43 7.21 1.04
N THR A 685 -0.35 7.70 2.02
CA THR A 685 -0.97 9.04 1.99
C THR A 685 -0.47 10.00 3.06
N PHE A 686 0.61 9.63 3.75
CA PHE A 686 1.21 10.45 4.79
C PHE A 686 1.70 11.79 4.22
N VAL A 687 1.41 12.86 4.95
CA VAL A 687 1.90 14.21 4.65
C VAL A 687 2.56 14.75 5.92
N PRO A 688 3.87 15.06 5.90
CA PRO A 688 4.57 15.62 7.05
C PRO A 688 3.86 16.87 7.58
N GLY A 689 3.66 16.96 8.89
CA GLY A 689 3.03 18.12 9.52
C GLY A 689 1.52 18.03 9.68
N LEU A 690 0.85 17.13 8.94
CA LEU A 690 -0.58 16.86 9.08
C LEU A 690 -0.81 15.60 9.92
N PRO A 691 -1.92 15.51 10.67
CA PRO A 691 -2.26 14.28 11.40
C PRO A 691 -2.50 13.11 10.44
N LEU A 692 -2.54 11.88 10.94
CA LEU A 692 -2.98 10.73 10.16
C LEU A 692 -4.44 10.93 9.73
N THR A 693 -4.78 10.51 8.51
CA THR A 693 -6.16 10.63 7.99
C THR A 693 -7.13 9.81 8.83
N PHE A 694 -8.33 10.36 9.08
CA PHE A 694 -9.38 9.62 9.78
C PHE A 694 -10.03 8.59 8.84
N LEU A 695 -9.47 7.38 8.80
CA LEU A 695 -9.94 6.27 7.96
C LEU A 695 -10.96 5.36 8.65
N ASP A 696 -11.18 5.51 9.96
CA ASP A 696 -12.16 4.70 10.72
C ASP A 696 -13.60 4.88 10.20
N TYR A 697 -13.87 5.95 9.45
CA TYR A 697 -15.14 6.16 8.78
C TYR A 697 -15.30 5.31 7.51
N ASN A 698 -14.22 5.17 6.75
CA ASN A 698 -14.22 4.60 5.41
C ASN A 698 -13.89 3.10 5.39
N LEU A 699 -13.07 2.66 6.35
CA LEU A 699 -12.61 1.28 6.48
C LEU A 699 -13.24 0.67 7.74
N GLN A 700 -14.12 -0.30 7.53
CA GLN A 700 -14.99 -0.86 8.57
C GLN A 700 -14.77 -2.37 8.72
N THR A 701 -15.00 -2.86 9.94
CA THR A 701 -14.95 -4.29 10.25
C THR A 701 -16.36 -4.85 10.33
N GLY A 702 -16.61 -5.99 9.69
CA GLY A 702 -17.89 -6.69 9.69
C GLY A 702 -18.08 -7.58 8.48
N ASP A 703 -19.12 -8.43 8.49
CA ASP A 703 -19.41 -9.34 7.39
C ASP A 703 -20.17 -8.63 6.27
N SER A 704 -19.48 -8.32 5.16
CA SER A 704 -20.08 -7.73 3.95
C SER A 704 -21.24 -8.54 3.34
N ILE A 705 -21.37 -9.82 3.67
CA ILE A 705 -22.45 -10.70 3.18
C ILE A 705 -23.66 -10.67 4.12
N VAL A 706 -23.46 -10.50 5.43
CA VAL A 706 -24.56 -10.47 6.41
C VAL A 706 -25.04 -9.05 6.65
N GLY A 707 -26.35 -8.83 6.48
CA GLY A 707 -26.97 -7.52 6.64
C GLY A 707 -27.63 -7.01 5.36
N ILE A 708 -28.00 -5.72 5.38
CA ILE A 708 -28.72 -5.07 4.29
C ILE A 708 -27.72 -4.34 3.41
N GLY A 709 -27.69 -4.68 2.12
CA GLY A 709 -26.77 -4.07 1.15
C GLY A 709 -27.32 -2.78 0.55
N SER A 710 -28.61 -2.74 0.23
CA SER A 710 -29.25 -1.53 -0.30
C SER A 710 -30.67 -1.39 0.22
N LEU A 711 -31.18 -0.16 0.24
CA LEU A 711 -32.56 0.11 0.63
C LEU A 711 -33.58 -0.57 -0.30
N ASN A 712 -33.21 -0.86 -1.56
CA ASN A 712 -34.06 -1.59 -2.50
C ASN A 712 -34.32 -3.04 -2.06
N GLU A 713 -33.35 -3.69 -1.38
CA GLU A 713 -33.53 -5.04 -0.82
C GLU A 713 -34.69 -5.08 0.20
N ILE A 714 -34.94 -3.97 0.91
CA ILE A 714 -36.02 -3.84 1.89
C ILE A 714 -37.40 -3.77 1.21
N THR A 715 -37.48 -3.17 0.03
CA THR A 715 -38.74 -3.05 -0.72
C THR A 715 -39.21 -4.40 -1.26
N ASP A 716 -38.29 -5.21 -1.76
CA ASP A 716 -38.57 -6.59 -2.21
C ASP A 716 -39.00 -7.49 -1.03
N LEU A 717 -38.43 -7.26 0.16
CA LEU A 717 -38.84 -7.88 1.42
C LEU A 717 -40.30 -7.52 1.81
N ALA A 718 -40.69 -6.26 1.62
CA ALA A 718 -42.03 -5.76 1.97
C ALA A 718 -43.14 -6.38 1.08
N ASP A 719 -42.86 -6.61 -0.21
CA ASP A 719 -43.82 -7.17 -1.16
C ASP A 719 -44.17 -8.64 -0.89
N VAL A 720 -43.33 -9.37 -0.15
CA VAL A 720 -43.54 -10.80 0.19
C VAL A 720 -44.20 -11.00 1.57
N LYS A 721 -44.03 -10.09 2.54
CA LYS A 721 -44.57 -10.28 3.91
C LYS A 721 -45.38 -9.13 4.55
N GLN A 722 -45.38 -7.86 4.11
CA GLN A 722 -46.30 -6.83 4.67
C GLN A 722 -46.28 -5.46 3.94
N SER A 723 -47.46 -4.90 3.65
CA SER A 723 -47.64 -3.57 3.02
C SER A 723 -47.23 -2.36 3.88
N SER A 724 -46.87 -2.57 5.15
CA SER A 724 -46.52 -1.53 6.12
C SER A 724 -45.02 -1.16 6.08
N LEU A 725 -44.15 -2.06 5.63
CA LEU A 725 -42.71 -1.85 5.50
C LEU A 725 -42.35 -0.93 4.33
N GLY A 726 -43.08 -1.02 3.21
CA GLY A 726 -42.97 -0.05 2.12
C GLY A 726 -43.39 1.36 2.53
N MET A 727 -44.30 1.50 3.50
CA MET A 727 -44.68 2.81 4.08
C MET A 727 -43.61 3.42 4.99
N PHE A 728 -42.70 2.60 5.54
CA PHE A 728 -41.55 3.06 6.33
C PHE A 728 -40.45 3.66 5.45
N LEU A 729 -40.50 3.51 4.13
CA LEU A 729 -39.45 3.97 3.21
C LEU A 729 -39.98 4.81 2.02
N ASP A 730 -41.27 4.74 1.66
CA ASP A 730 -41.85 5.36 0.44
C ASP A 730 -42.81 6.54 0.67
N ASP A 731 -43.13 6.94 1.92
CA ASP A 731 -44.01 8.11 2.12
C ASP A 731 -43.19 9.42 2.16
N GLY A 732 -43.11 10.06 1.00
CA GLY A 732 -42.71 11.46 0.88
C GLY A 732 -43.60 12.37 1.73
N ASP A 733 -42.96 13.13 2.60
CA ASP A 733 -43.48 14.04 3.66
C ASP A 733 -43.42 13.44 5.10
N ASP A 734 -42.24 13.63 5.71
CA ASP A 734 -41.99 13.99 7.12
C ASP A 734 -41.73 12.95 8.25
N GLU A 735 -41.68 11.61 8.09
CA GLU A 735 -41.39 10.78 9.30
C GLU A 735 -40.71 9.40 9.18
N ALA A 736 -40.17 8.97 8.02
CA ALA A 736 -39.37 7.73 7.95
C ALA A 736 -38.28 7.74 6.85
N ASN A 737 -37.39 8.73 6.89
CA ASN A 737 -36.08 8.62 6.25
C ASN A 737 -35.08 8.05 7.27
N LEU A 738 -33.90 7.60 6.80
CA LEU A 738 -32.69 7.71 7.63
C LEU A 738 -32.77 9.05 8.37
N PRO A 739 -32.53 9.11 9.70
CA PRO A 739 -32.56 10.37 10.43
C PRO A 739 -31.82 11.42 9.61
N ASP A 740 -32.33 12.65 9.51
CA ASP A 740 -31.73 13.70 8.69
C ASP A 740 -30.31 14.03 9.18
N ILE A 741 -29.32 13.25 8.74
CA ILE A 741 -27.90 13.33 9.07
C ILE A 741 -27.13 14.04 7.96
N GLU A 742 -27.82 14.70 7.02
CA GLU A 742 -27.18 15.41 5.91
C GLU A 742 -26.19 16.46 6.44
N GLU A 743 -26.53 17.14 7.54
CA GLU A 743 -25.64 18.14 8.17
C GLU A 743 -24.36 17.50 8.74
N GLU A 744 -24.47 16.39 9.47
CA GLU A 744 -23.31 15.68 10.04
C GLU A 744 -22.44 15.02 8.97
N VAL A 745 -23.07 14.41 7.95
CA VAL A 745 -22.37 13.82 6.80
C VAL A 745 -21.63 14.91 6.01
N GLU A 746 -22.29 16.04 5.73
CA GLU A 746 -21.64 17.18 5.07
C GLU A 746 -20.49 17.74 5.93
N MET A 747 -20.67 17.80 7.26
CA MET A 747 -19.65 18.27 8.18
C MET A 747 -18.39 17.38 8.17
N ILE A 748 -18.54 16.05 8.22
CA ILE A 748 -17.40 15.12 8.05
C ILE A 748 -16.77 15.30 6.68
N GLY A 749 -17.58 15.39 5.61
CA GLY A 749 -17.09 15.58 4.25
C GLY A 749 -16.29 16.87 4.02
N GLN A 750 -16.56 17.93 4.79
CA GLN A 750 -15.87 19.22 4.71
C GLN A 750 -14.60 19.33 5.57
N MET A 751 -14.42 18.48 6.57
CA MET A 751 -13.18 18.43 7.35
C MET A 751 -12.03 17.98 6.44
N ALA A 752 -10.84 18.57 6.62
CA ALA A 752 -9.69 18.24 5.79
C ALA A 752 -8.61 17.46 6.57
N ASP A 753 -8.87 17.20 7.85
CA ASP A 753 -7.93 16.63 8.83
C ASP A 753 -6.63 17.45 8.86
N SER A 754 -6.79 18.78 8.98
CA SER A 754 -5.67 19.73 8.94
C SER A 754 -4.92 19.82 10.27
N ASP A 755 -5.58 19.47 11.38
CA ASP A 755 -5.00 19.32 12.71
C ASP A 755 -5.70 18.21 13.51
N ALA A 756 -5.08 17.79 14.62
CA ALA A 756 -5.61 16.72 15.46
C ALA A 756 -6.98 17.06 16.09
N SER A 757 -7.30 18.34 16.28
CA SER A 757 -8.63 18.72 16.76
C SER A 757 -9.71 18.48 15.71
N GLU A 758 -9.43 18.69 14.42
CA GLU A 758 -10.36 18.33 13.35
C GLU A 758 -10.58 16.81 13.28
N VAL A 759 -9.52 16.01 13.44
CA VAL A 759 -9.64 14.53 13.50
C VAL A 759 -10.53 14.09 14.67
N GLN A 760 -10.34 14.67 15.86
CA GLN A 760 -11.20 14.41 17.01
C GLN A 760 -12.65 14.85 16.78
N GLN A 761 -12.86 15.97 16.09
CA GLN A 761 -14.21 16.43 15.71
C GLN A 761 -14.87 15.49 14.70
N ALA A 762 -14.12 14.95 13.73
CA ALA A 762 -14.61 13.95 12.79
C ALA A 762 -15.09 12.69 13.54
N ARG A 763 -14.26 12.17 14.46
CA ARG A 763 -14.61 11.03 15.33
C ARG A 763 -15.86 11.31 16.17
N GLN A 764 -15.94 12.48 16.81
CA GLN A 764 -17.13 12.86 17.58
C GLN A 764 -18.38 13.00 16.72
N THR A 765 -18.23 13.46 15.47
CA THR A 765 -19.35 13.59 14.52
C THR A 765 -19.81 12.22 14.05
N ARG A 766 -18.90 11.27 13.83
CA ARG A 766 -19.23 9.87 13.55
C ARG A 766 -20.02 9.25 14.70
N ASN A 767 -19.55 9.36 15.94
CA ASN A 767 -20.29 8.82 17.09
C ASN A 767 -21.72 9.39 17.20
N LYS A 768 -21.93 10.67 16.83
CA LYS A 768 -23.29 11.25 16.77
C LYS A 768 -24.13 10.67 15.65
N ILE A 769 -23.54 10.42 14.48
CA ILE A 769 -24.24 9.73 13.38
C ILE A 769 -24.68 8.35 13.85
N ASP A 770 -23.80 7.59 14.50
CA ASP A 770 -24.08 6.25 15.00
C ASP A 770 -25.18 6.27 16.08
N GLU A 771 -25.10 7.19 17.05
CA GLU A 771 -26.16 7.42 18.04
C GLU A 771 -27.52 7.76 17.40
N ARG A 772 -27.53 8.49 16.27
CA ARG A 772 -28.77 8.81 15.54
C ARG A 772 -29.29 7.64 14.72
N LEU A 773 -28.39 6.80 14.22
CA LEU A 773 -28.71 5.63 13.40
C LEU A 773 -29.05 4.39 14.23
N GLU A 774 -28.83 4.39 15.54
CA GLU A 774 -29.11 3.27 16.46
C GLU A 774 -30.52 2.67 16.26
N GLN A 775 -31.54 3.50 16.10
CA GLN A 775 -32.92 3.03 15.86
C GLN A 775 -33.10 2.45 14.45
N THR A 776 -32.40 3.01 13.46
CA THR A 776 -32.42 2.49 12.09
C THR A 776 -31.70 1.14 12.04
N GLU A 777 -30.53 1.02 12.66
CA GLU A 777 -29.78 -0.23 12.78
C GLU A 777 -30.62 -1.30 13.48
N ALA A 778 -31.24 -0.98 14.62
CA ALA A 778 -32.16 -1.90 15.30
C ALA A 778 -33.34 -2.33 14.42
N ALA A 779 -33.86 -1.44 13.58
CA ALA A 779 -34.89 -1.80 12.60
C ALA A 779 -34.35 -2.79 11.55
N LEU A 780 -33.15 -2.55 11.02
CA LEU A 780 -32.53 -3.43 10.02
C LEU A 780 -32.16 -4.78 10.63
N ASP A 781 -31.66 -4.83 11.87
CA ASP A 781 -31.42 -6.07 12.62
C ASP A 781 -32.70 -6.90 12.77
N ILE A 782 -33.83 -6.27 13.13
CA ILE A 782 -35.12 -6.96 13.21
C ILE A 782 -35.52 -7.56 11.86
N LEU A 783 -35.25 -6.85 10.76
CA LEU A 783 -35.56 -7.36 9.42
C LEU A 783 -34.67 -8.54 9.05
N VAL A 784 -33.37 -8.44 9.29
CA VAL A 784 -32.40 -9.50 8.98
C VAL A 784 -32.61 -10.72 9.88
N GLY A 785 -32.83 -10.52 11.19
CA GLY A 785 -33.14 -11.58 12.13
C GLY A 785 -34.42 -12.35 11.78
N SER A 786 -35.39 -11.71 11.11
CA SER A 786 -36.61 -12.37 10.64
C SER A 786 -36.40 -13.40 9.51
N TYR A 787 -35.21 -13.44 8.90
CA TYR A 787 -34.82 -14.54 8.00
C TYR A 787 -34.49 -15.83 8.74
N LEU A 788 -34.01 -15.70 9.98
CA LEU A 788 -33.48 -16.79 10.80
C LEU A 788 -34.53 -17.31 11.80
N ASP A 789 -35.33 -16.40 12.36
CA ASP A 789 -36.38 -16.74 13.31
C ASP A 789 -37.74 -16.13 12.92
N ASP A 790 -38.71 -16.99 12.64
CA ASP A 790 -40.10 -16.61 12.34
C ASP A 790 -40.81 -15.95 13.54
N ASP A 791 -40.28 -16.07 14.77
CA ASP A 791 -40.79 -15.43 15.98
C ASP A 791 -40.35 -13.95 16.13
N VAL A 792 -39.52 -13.44 15.22
CA VAL A 792 -39.15 -12.01 15.10
C VAL A 792 -40.26 -11.26 14.36
N GLU A 793 -40.96 -10.38 15.08
CA GLU A 793 -42.14 -9.66 14.55
C GLU A 793 -41.73 -8.35 13.85
N THR A 794 -41.56 -8.38 12.53
CA THR A 794 -41.14 -7.20 11.73
C THR A 794 -42.11 -6.02 11.75
N SER A 795 -43.38 -6.23 12.11
CA SER A 795 -44.37 -5.15 12.17
C SER A 795 -44.03 -4.05 13.18
N VAL A 796 -43.19 -4.35 14.18
CA VAL A 796 -42.79 -3.39 15.21
C VAL A 796 -41.91 -2.28 14.66
N VAL A 797 -41.21 -2.50 13.54
CA VAL A 797 -40.34 -1.50 12.89
C VAL A 797 -41.12 -0.23 12.54
N THR A 798 -42.42 -0.35 12.27
CA THR A 798 -43.30 0.78 11.93
C THR A 798 -43.95 1.47 13.13
N MET A 799 -43.63 1.04 14.35
CA MET A 799 -44.19 1.60 15.58
C MET A 799 -43.35 2.79 16.04
N ASP A 800 -44.02 3.86 16.47
CA ASP A 800 -43.39 5.00 17.16
C ASP A 800 -43.01 4.58 18.60
N CYS A 801 -41.91 3.83 18.72
CA CYS A 801 -41.33 3.38 19.96
C CYS A 801 -39.82 3.18 19.83
N ASP A 802 -39.14 3.12 20.98
CA ASP A 802 -37.73 2.75 21.06
C ASP A 802 -37.54 1.27 20.70
N LEU A 803 -36.96 1.00 19.52
CA LEU A 803 -36.82 -0.33 18.95
C LEU A 803 -35.79 -1.18 19.70
N THR A 804 -34.74 -0.58 20.26
CA THR A 804 -33.73 -1.32 21.06
C THR A 804 -34.33 -1.89 22.34
N GLY A 805 -35.48 -1.36 22.80
CA GLY A 805 -36.21 -1.83 23.97
C GLY A 805 -37.35 -2.82 23.68
N VAL A 806 -37.58 -3.20 22.42
CA VAL A 806 -38.66 -4.15 22.07
C VAL A 806 -38.18 -5.60 22.10
N SER A 807 -39.06 -6.51 22.52
CA SER A 807 -38.72 -7.95 22.57
C SER A 807 -38.37 -8.55 21.20
N SER A 808 -38.79 -7.91 20.11
CA SER A 808 -38.43 -8.38 18.76
C SER A 808 -36.98 -8.07 18.42
N TYR A 809 -36.42 -6.99 18.96
CA TYR A 809 -35.00 -6.67 18.81
C TYR A 809 -34.15 -7.67 19.59
N ASP A 810 -34.50 -7.95 20.85
CA ASP A 810 -33.81 -8.98 21.66
C ASP A 810 -33.77 -10.34 20.94
N LYS A 811 -34.89 -10.76 20.35
CA LYS A 811 -34.96 -12.00 19.56
C LYS A 811 -34.15 -11.94 18.27
N ALA A 812 -34.13 -10.77 17.61
CA ALA A 812 -33.33 -10.60 16.41
C ALA A 812 -31.84 -10.73 16.74
N GLN A 813 -31.38 -10.08 17.80
CA GLN A 813 -30.00 -10.21 18.30
C GLN A 813 -29.67 -11.66 18.69
N GLU A 814 -30.58 -12.36 19.37
CA GLU A 814 -30.42 -13.79 19.69
C GLU A 814 -30.35 -14.67 18.43
N ALA A 815 -31.16 -14.38 17.41
CA ALA A 815 -31.18 -15.11 16.15
C ALA A 815 -29.96 -14.81 15.26
N LEU A 816 -29.48 -13.57 15.27
CA LEU A 816 -28.30 -13.14 14.53
C LEU A 816 -27.01 -13.67 15.17
N GLY A 817 -26.97 -13.83 16.49
CA GLY A 817 -25.81 -14.40 17.20
C GLY A 817 -24.51 -13.67 16.83
N ASP A 818 -23.46 -14.44 16.52
CA ASP A 818 -22.12 -13.93 16.20
C ASP A 818 -21.89 -13.75 14.68
N LEU A 819 -22.91 -13.34 13.92
CA LEU A 819 -22.80 -13.19 12.46
C LEU A 819 -22.14 -11.88 11.99
N ASP A 820 -21.56 -11.06 12.89
CA ASP A 820 -20.88 -9.78 12.60
C ASP A 820 -21.63 -8.92 11.57
N VAL A 821 -22.92 -8.67 11.84
CA VAL A 821 -23.86 -8.06 10.89
C VAL A 821 -23.40 -6.66 10.46
N LEU A 822 -23.41 -6.40 9.15
CA LEU A 822 -23.06 -5.10 8.59
C LEU A 822 -24.16 -4.56 7.64
N HIS A 823 -24.69 -3.40 7.98
CA HIS A 823 -25.71 -2.70 7.19
C HIS A 823 -25.10 -1.55 6.40
N PHE A 824 -24.81 -1.75 5.11
CA PHE A 824 -24.18 -0.75 4.25
C PHE A 824 -24.82 0.66 4.31
N PRO A 825 -26.17 0.81 4.34
CA PRO A 825 -26.80 2.12 4.45
C PRO A 825 -26.56 2.87 5.76
N THR A 826 -26.30 2.18 6.88
CA THR A 826 -25.96 2.83 8.16
C THR A 826 -24.45 2.95 8.36
N THR A 827 -23.69 1.99 7.81
CA THR A 827 -22.24 2.01 7.82
C THR A 827 -21.67 3.15 6.95
N PHE A 828 -22.20 3.33 5.73
CA PHE A 828 -21.76 4.35 4.77
C PHE A 828 -22.92 5.23 4.29
N PRO A 829 -23.56 6.00 5.18
CA PRO A 829 -24.79 6.72 4.86
C PRO A 829 -24.64 7.65 3.66
N GLU A 830 -23.51 8.33 3.51
CA GLU A 830 -23.23 9.24 2.40
C GLU A 830 -23.15 8.59 1.02
N VAL A 831 -22.96 7.26 0.97
CA VAL A 831 -22.99 6.47 -0.27
C VAL A 831 -24.43 6.11 -0.64
N PHE A 832 -25.28 5.90 0.36
CA PHE A 832 -26.65 5.39 0.18
C PHE A 832 -27.75 6.45 0.36
N THR A 833 -27.38 7.72 0.59
CA THR A 833 -28.27 8.89 0.53
C THR A 833 -28.21 9.56 -0.84
N GLY A 834 -29.36 9.91 -1.44
CA GLY A 834 -29.43 10.70 -2.69
C GLY A 834 -30.30 10.08 -3.79
N GLU A 835 -30.19 10.61 -5.02
CA GLU A 835 -31.02 10.16 -6.17
C GLU A 835 -30.55 8.84 -6.82
N ASP A 836 -29.26 8.48 -6.71
CA ASP A 836 -28.65 7.26 -7.29
C ASP A 836 -27.67 6.66 -6.27
N PRO A 837 -28.18 5.96 -5.22
CA PRO A 837 -27.37 5.44 -4.12
C PRO A 837 -26.50 4.25 -4.56
N GLY A 838 -25.33 4.11 -3.92
CA GLY A 838 -24.39 3.01 -4.14
C GLY A 838 -22.99 3.46 -4.56
N PHE A 839 -22.10 2.50 -4.82
CA PHE A 839 -20.72 2.74 -5.24
C PHE A 839 -20.59 2.92 -6.76
N ASP A 840 -19.69 3.80 -7.20
CA ASP A 840 -19.35 3.96 -8.61
C ASP A 840 -18.52 2.77 -9.12
N VAL A 841 -17.65 2.23 -8.26
CA VAL A 841 -16.79 1.08 -8.57
C VAL A 841 -16.68 0.16 -7.36
N ILE A 842 -16.80 -1.14 -7.59
CA ILE A 842 -16.42 -2.17 -6.62
C ILE A 842 -15.31 -3.02 -7.23
N VAL A 843 -14.19 -3.15 -6.52
CA VAL A 843 -12.99 -3.85 -6.99
C VAL A 843 -12.42 -4.70 -5.85
N GLY A 844 -11.82 -5.85 -6.14
CA GLY A 844 -11.20 -6.68 -5.11
C GLY A 844 -10.96 -8.13 -5.51
N ASN A 845 -10.46 -8.93 -4.56
CA ASN A 845 -10.31 -10.37 -4.67
C ASN A 845 -11.14 -11.08 -3.57
N PRO A 846 -12.44 -11.32 -3.81
CA PRO A 846 -13.27 -11.97 -2.80
C PRO A 846 -12.88 -13.45 -2.60
N PRO A 847 -13.13 -14.03 -1.41
CA PRO A 847 -12.81 -15.43 -1.13
C PRO A 847 -13.62 -16.41 -1.99
N TRP A 848 -13.03 -17.57 -2.32
CA TRP A 848 -13.61 -18.54 -3.27
C TRP A 848 -14.23 -19.78 -2.62
N ASP A 849 -14.13 -19.88 -1.31
CA ASP A 849 -14.44 -21.12 -0.60
C ASP A 849 -15.92 -21.40 -0.45
N LYS A 850 -16.23 -22.65 -0.11
CA LYS A 850 -17.61 -23.06 0.12
C LYS A 850 -18.02 -22.62 1.51
N VAL A 851 -19.28 -22.24 1.61
CA VAL A 851 -19.95 -21.99 2.89
C VAL A 851 -20.38 -23.34 3.49
N LEU A 852 -19.41 -24.18 3.85
CA LEU A 852 -19.64 -25.49 4.47
C LEU A 852 -18.67 -25.69 5.63
N HIS A 853 -19.16 -26.20 6.75
CA HIS A 853 -18.30 -26.68 7.83
C HIS A 853 -17.58 -27.95 7.40
N GLU A 854 -16.25 -27.97 7.50
CA GLU A 854 -15.42 -29.17 7.31
C GLU A 854 -14.80 -29.57 8.66
N PRO A 855 -15.41 -30.54 9.40
CA PRO A 855 -14.95 -30.95 10.74
C PRO A 855 -13.47 -31.33 10.79
N GLN A 856 -12.92 -31.85 9.69
CA GLN A 856 -11.52 -32.25 9.64
C GLN A 856 -10.58 -31.06 9.76
N GLN A 857 -10.97 -29.91 9.21
CA GLN A 857 -10.14 -28.72 9.17
C GLN A 857 -10.03 -28.09 10.56
N PHE A 858 -11.15 -28.00 11.29
CA PHE A 858 -11.21 -27.53 12.68
C PHE A 858 -10.16 -28.19 13.59
N TRP A 859 -10.05 -29.52 13.53
CA TRP A 859 -9.08 -30.27 14.34
C TRP A 859 -7.67 -30.21 13.81
N VAL A 860 -7.50 -30.20 12.48
CA VAL A 860 -6.17 -30.10 11.84
C VAL A 860 -5.49 -28.79 12.22
N THR A 861 -6.22 -27.68 12.28
CA THR A 861 -5.70 -26.38 12.70
C THR A 861 -5.17 -26.41 14.13
N ARG A 862 -5.90 -27.03 15.06
CA ARG A 862 -5.49 -27.11 16.49
C ARG A 862 -4.46 -28.21 16.79
N PHE A 863 -4.36 -29.22 15.92
CA PHE A 863 -3.45 -30.35 16.07
C PHE A 863 -2.73 -30.62 14.73
N PRO A 864 -1.69 -29.84 14.39
CA PRO A 864 -1.05 -29.84 13.07
C PRO A 864 -0.57 -31.22 12.57
N GLY A 865 -0.14 -32.09 13.49
CA GLY A 865 0.29 -33.46 13.20
C GLY A 865 -0.78 -34.38 12.56
N LEU A 866 -2.05 -33.95 12.52
CA LEU A 866 -3.14 -34.70 11.90
C LEU A 866 -3.02 -34.82 10.37
N ASN A 867 -2.46 -33.81 9.69
CA ASN A 867 -2.34 -33.80 8.22
C ASN A 867 -1.33 -34.83 7.68
N ALA A 868 -0.35 -35.21 8.50
CA ALA A 868 0.63 -36.26 8.16
C ALA A 868 0.04 -37.69 8.20
N LEU A 869 -1.18 -37.85 8.75
CA LEU A 869 -1.84 -39.14 8.91
C LEU A 869 -2.70 -39.50 7.68
N SER A 870 -2.84 -40.80 7.40
CA SER A 870 -3.79 -41.26 6.37
C SER A 870 -5.23 -40.96 6.81
N LYS A 871 -6.14 -40.70 5.85
CA LYS A 871 -7.54 -40.32 6.12
C LYS A 871 -8.21 -41.11 7.26
N SER A 872 -8.12 -42.45 7.24
CA SER A 872 -8.71 -43.30 8.28
C SER A 872 -8.05 -43.10 9.65
N LYS A 873 -6.72 -42.97 9.72
CA LYS A 873 -6.01 -42.72 10.98
C LYS A 873 -6.27 -41.32 11.52
N ARG A 874 -6.42 -40.34 10.63
CA ARG A 874 -6.77 -38.97 10.98
C ARG A 874 -8.16 -38.91 11.60
N GLU A 875 -9.15 -39.56 10.98
CA GLU A 875 -10.51 -39.65 11.52
C GLU A 875 -10.55 -40.36 12.90
N ASP A 876 -9.84 -41.48 13.04
CA ASP A 876 -9.72 -42.17 14.33
C ASP A 876 -9.06 -41.27 15.39
N ARG A 877 -8.01 -40.53 15.01
CA ARG A 877 -7.29 -39.62 15.92
C ARG A 877 -8.13 -38.41 16.32
N ILE A 878 -8.91 -37.84 15.40
CA ILE A 878 -9.84 -36.74 15.71
C ILE A 878 -10.88 -37.20 16.74
N GLU A 879 -11.39 -38.42 16.62
CA GLU A 879 -12.34 -38.96 17.61
C GLU A 879 -11.69 -39.17 18.99
N GLU A 880 -10.44 -39.65 19.03
CA GLU A 880 -9.67 -39.70 20.28
C GLU A 880 -9.44 -38.30 20.87
N LEU A 881 -9.19 -37.28 20.04
CA LEU A 881 -8.99 -35.90 20.47
C LEU A 881 -10.29 -35.29 21.03
N ARG A 882 -11.45 -35.56 20.41
CA ARG A 882 -12.77 -35.18 20.95
C ARG A 882 -12.99 -35.74 22.35
N GLU A 883 -12.66 -37.03 22.56
CA GLU A 883 -12.79 -37.66 23.87
C GLU A 883 -11.78 -37.11 24.90
N LYS A 884 -10.56 -36.76 24.45
CA LYS A 884 -9.47 -36.27 25.31
C LYS A 884 -9.65 -34.80 25.70
N TYR A 885 -10.17 -33.97 24.80
CA TYR A 885 -10.35 -32.53 24.95
C TYR A 885 -11.82 -32.14 24.76
N PRO A 886 -12.70 -32.45 25.71
CA PRO A 886 -14.14 -32.17 25.59
C PRO A 886 -14.43 -30.68 25.40
N GLN A 887 -13.61 -29.78 25.96
CA GLN A 887 -13.74 -28.34 25.73
C GLN A 887 -13.52 -27.93 24.26
N ILE A 888 -12.57 -28.57 23.56
CA ILE A 888 -12.33 -28.32 22.12
C ILE A 888 -13.43 -28.95 21.27
N ALA A 889 -14.03 -30.05 21.75
CA ALA A 889 -15.21 -30.64 21.10
C ALA A 889 -16.45 -29.75 21.24
N ASP A 890 -16.64 -29.11 22.41
CA ASP A 890 -17.69 -28.12 22.61
C ASP A 890 -17.48 -26.91 21.66
N GLU A 891 -16.24 -26.43 21.48
CA GLU A 891 -15.90 -25.41 20.47
C GLU A 891 -16.22 -25.86 19.03
N GLU A 892 -15.99 -27.14 18.68
CA GLU A 892 -16.33 -27.67 17.34
C GLU A 892 -17.85 -27.59 17.10
N ASP A 893 -18.64 -27.95 18.11
CA ASP A 893 -20.10 -27.91 18.05
C ASP A 893 -20.60 -26.46 17.89
N GLU A 894 -19.98 -25.49 18.58
CA GLU A 894 -20.27 -24.06 18.44
C GLU A 894 -19.93 -23.55 17.03
N VAL A 895 -18.73 -23.84 16.50
CA VAL A 895 -18.33 -23.47 15.13
C VAL A 895 -19.25 -24.10 14.09
N GLN A 896 -19.67 -25.35 14.29
CA GLN A 896 -20.62 -26.00 13.42
C GLN A 896 -21.99 -25.30 13.46
N ALA A 897 -22.50 -24.96 14.66
CA ALA A 897 -23.76 -24.27 14.81
C ALA A 897 -23.75 -22.89 14.13
N ASN A 898 -22.68 -22.10 14.32
CA ASN A 898 -22.51 -20.80 13.66
C ASN A 898 -22.46 -20.94 12.13
N ARG A 899 -21.81 -21.99 11.62
CA ARG A 899 -21.79 -22.29 10.17
C ARG A 899 -23.13 -22.72 9.61
N GLU A 900 -23.93 -23.47 10.38
CA GLU A 900 -25.30 -23.84 9.99
C GLU A 900 -26.21 -22.60 9.98
N LEU A 901 -26.12 -21.75 11.00
CA LEU A 901 -26.83 -20.46 11.07
C LEU A 901 -26.51 -19.57 9.86
N TYR A 902 -25.23 -19.42 9.53
CA TYR A 902 -24.78 -18.66 8.37
C TYR A 902 -25.34 -19.23 7.06
N GLN A 903 -25.38 -20.57 6.91
CA GLN A 903 -25.98 -21.19 5.72
C GLN A 903 -27.49 -20.93 5.61
N ASP A 904 -28.20 -20.96 6.73
CA ASP A 904 -29.63 -20.67 6.78
C ASP A 904 -29.90 -19.21 6.38
N TYR A 905 -29.13 -18.27 6.94
CA TYR A 905 -29.19 -16.85 6.56
C TYR A 905 -28.97 -16.67 5.06
N VAL A 906 -27.82 -17.13 4.54
CA VAL A 906 -27.48 -16.93 3.14
C VAL A 906 -28.53 -17.60 2.24
N THR A 907 -29.07 -18.76 2.64
CA THR A 907 -30.16 -19.45 1.90
C THR A 907 -31.43 -18.62 1.81
N ALA A 908 -31.77 -17.88 2.86
CA ALA A 908 -32.93 -17.01 2.89
C ALA A 908 -32.70 -15.67 2.16
N ALA A 909 -31.52 -15.07 2.31
CA ALA A 909 -31.21 -13.73 1.81
C ALA A 909 -30.77 -13.67 0.34
N TYR A 910 -30.12 -14.72 -0.19
CA TYR A 910 -29.54 -14.73 -1.54
C TYR A 910 -30.26 -15.70 -2.48
N ASP A 911 -30.80 -15.19 -3.59
CA ASP A 911 -31.69 -15.92 -4.49
C ASP A 911 -31.09 -16.18 -5.88
N GLU A 912 -30.01 -15.48 -6.26
CA GLU A 912 -29.33 -15.66 -7.55
C GLU A 912 -28.33 -16.82 -7.55
N GLN A 913 -28.25 -17.52 -6.42
CA GLN A 913 -27.45 -18.72 -6.24
C GLN A 913 -28.06 -19.90 -7.02
N GLY A 914 -27.32 -20.44 -7.99
CA GLY A 914 -27.76 -21.60 -8.78
C GLY A 914 -27.82 -22.92 -7.98
N HIS A 915 -28.05 -24.04 -8.67
CA HIS A 915 -28.05 -25.36 -8.01
C HIS A 915 -26.61 -25.76 -7.61
N GLY A 916 -26.38 -26.10 -6.34
CA GLY A 916 -25.08 -26.54 -5.82
C GLY A 916 -24.81 -26.02 -4.41
N HIS A 917 -23.58 -26.22 -3.91
CA HIS A 917 -23.14 -25.57 -2.66
C HIS A 917 -23.03 -24.06 -2.85
N LYS A 918 -23.34 -23.29 -1.81
CA LYS A 918 -23.05 -21.85 -1.78
C LYS A 918 -21.55 -21.66 -1.66
N ASP A 919 -21.02 -20.69 -2.41
CA ASP A 919 -19.61 -20.32 -2.38
C ASP A 919 -19.52 -18.81 -2.22
N TYR A 920 -18.51 -18.36 -1.48
CA TYR A 920 -18.33 -16.96 -1.14
C TYR A 920 -18.22 -16.09 -2.38
N SER A 921 -17.46 -16.53 -3.39
CA SER A 921 -17.27 -15.74 -4.62
C SER A 921 -18.59 -15.41 -5.32
N LYS A 922 -19.59 -16.29 -5.32
CA LYS A 922 -20.93 -15.97 -5.84
C LYS A 922 -21.68 -14.97 -4.96
N LEU A 923 -21.57 -15.08 -3.64
CA LEU A 923 -22.24 -14.18 -2.69
C LEU A 923 -21.68 -12.77 -2.80
N PHE A 924 -20.37 -12.64 -2.89
CA PHE A 924 -19.69 -11.37 -3.09
C PHE A 924 -20.04 -10.72 -4.43
N VAL A 925 -20.19 -11.50 -5.51
CA VAL A 925 -20.65 -10.96 -6.80
C VAL A 925 -22.10 -10.48 -6.71
N GLU A 926 -23.00 -11.27 -6.12
CA GLU A 926 -24.41 -10.86 -5.93
C GLU A 926 -24.51 -9.59 -5.08
N ARG A 927 -23.77 -9.54 -3.96
CA ARG A 927 -23.70 -8.38 -3.08
C ARG A 927 -23.13 -7.16 -3.79
N ALA A 928 -22.01 -7.29 -4.49
CA ALA A 928 -21.40 -6.18 -5.22
C ALA A 928 -22.34 -5.56 -6.26
N LEU A 929 -23.07 -6.40 -6.99
CA LEU A 929 -24.06 -5.91 -7.97
C LEU A 929 -25.25 -5.18 -7.32
N ASN A 930 -25.56 -5.46 -6.05
CA ASN A 930 -26.60 -4.76 -5.30
C ASN A 930 -26.10 -3.46 -4.66
N LEU A 931 -24.79 -3.34 -4.43
CA LEU A 931 -24.15 -2.18 -3.81
C LEU A 931 -23.77 -1.09 -4.81
N GLN A 932 -23.80 -1.38 -6.12
CA GLN A 932 -23.43 -0.44 -7.17
C GLN A 932 -24.55 0.54 -7.52
N LYS A 933 -24.15 1.75 -7.95
CA LYS A 933 -25.05 2.67 -8.66
C LYS A 933 -25.55 2.07 -9.96
N SER A 934 -26.58 2.66 -10.56
CA SER A 934 -27.13 2.23 -11.85
C SER A 934 -26.08 2.18 -12.99
N SER A 935 -25.08 3.06 -12.98
CA SER A 935 -23.94 3.06 -13.91
C SER A 935 -22.64 2.53 -13.30
N GLY A 936 -22.73 1.80 -12.19
CA GLY A 936 -21.59 1.27 -11.45
C GLY A 936 -20.80 0.24 -12.26
N LYS A 937 -19.53 0.07 -11.87
CA LYS A 937 -18.58 -0.84 -12.51
C LYS A 937 -18.03 -1.86 -11.50
N LEU A 938 -17.75 -3.07 -11.98
CA LEU A 938 -17.18 -4.16 -11.17
C LEU A 938 -15.79 -4.53 -11.68
N GLY A 939 -14.86 -4.89 -10.80
CA GLY A 939 -13.58 -5.50 -11.17
C GLY A 939 -13.14 -6.55 -10.16
N TYR A 940 -13.39 -7.84 -10.44
CA TYR A 940 -13.11 -8.93 -9.51
C TYR A 940 -12.17 -9.99 -10.07
N VAL A 941 -11.35 -10.53 -9.16
CA VAL A 941 -10.66 -11.82 -9.36
C VAL A 941 -11.63 -12.95 -9.00
N LEU A 942 -11.86 -13.88 -9.94
CA LEU A 942 -12.84 -14.94 -9.81
C LEU A 942 -12.27 -16.30 -10.25
N PRO A 943 -12.81 -17.41 -9.72
CA PRO A 943 -12.47 -18.74 -10.21
C PRO A 943 -13.07 -18.97 -11.60
N ARG A 944 -12.41 -19.76 -12.46
CA ARG A 944 -12.90 -20.14 -13.81
C ARG A 944 -14.36 -20.59 -13.85
N GLN A 945 -14.82 -21.18 -12.75
CA GLN A 945 -16.18 -21.65 -12.53
C GLN A 945 -17.24 -20.58 -12.86
N SER A 946 -16.91 -19.30 -12.64
CA SER A 946 -17.77 -18.15 -12.97
C SER A 946 -18.18 -18.13 -14.45
N LEU A 947 -17.27 -18.49 -15.36
CA LEU A 947 -17.50 -18.46 -16.80
C LEU A 947 -18.30 -19.67 -17.33
N VAL A 948 -18.24 -20.83 -16.64
CA VAL A 948 -18.69 -22.10 -17.23
C VAL A 948 -19.72 -22.90 -16.42
N LEU A 949 -19.68 -22.87 -15.08
CA LEU A 949 -20.51 -23.77 -14.28
C LEU A 949 -21.97 -23.31 -14.22
N GLY A 950 -22.89 -24.28 -14.11
CA GLY A 950 -24.33 -24.01 -14.04
C GLY A 950 -24.77 -23.29 -12.75
N GLY A 951 -24.00 -23.43 -11.65
CA GLY A 951 -24.26 -22.72 -10.39
C GLY A 951 -24.12 -21.20 -10.50
N TRP A 952 -23.37 -20.72 -11.49
CA TRP A 952 -23.12 -19.30 -11.78
C TRP A 952 -24.07 -18.72 -12.82
N LYS A 953 -25.02 -19.52 -13.32
CA LYS A 953 -25.85 -19.16 -14.47
C LYS A 953 -26.59 -17.82 -14.27
N LYS A 954 -27.31 -17.65 -13.16
CA LYS A 954 -28.15 -16.45 -12.95
C LYS A 954 -27.28 -15.20 -12.85
N LEU A 955 -26.26 -15.22 -11.98
CA LEU A 955 -25.29 -14.13 -11.85
C LEU A 955 -24.61 -13.79 -13.18
N ARG A 956 -24.20 -14.80 -13.95
CA ARG A 956 -23.59 -14.56 -15.27
C ARG A 956 -24.57 -13.94 -16.26
N GLN A 957 -25.85 -14.29 -16.20
CA GLN A 957 -26.88 -13.63 -17.02
C GLN A 957 -26.99 -12.16 -16.61
N ARG A 958 -27.10 -11.86 -15.32
CA ARG A 958 -27.15 -10.49 -14.80
C ARG A 958 -25.94 -9.65 -15.23
N LEU A 959 -24.74 -10.22 -15.14
CA LEU A 959 -23.49 -9.60 -15.59
C LEU A 959 -23.39 -9.35 -17.11
N LEU A 960 -24.21 -10.02 -17.94
CA LEU A 960 -24.11 -9.94 -19.41
C LEU A 960 -25.31 -9.24 -20.06
N ASP A 961 -26.47 -9.18 -19.41
CA ASP A 961 -27.72 -8.70 -19.99
C ASP A 961 -27.69 -7.18 -20.21
N GLU A 962 -27.05 -6.43 -19.31
CA GLU A 962 -27.05 -4.96 -19.30
C GLU A 962 -25.65 -4.33 -19.34
N SER A 963 -24.62 -5.16 -19.53
CA SER A 963 -23.22 -4.72 -19.47
C SER A 963 -22.33 -5.42 -20.49
N HIS A 964 -21.20 -4.79 -20.78
CA HIS A 964 -20.10 -5.37 -21.54
C HIS A 964 -19.02 -5.84 -20.56
N LEU A 965 -18.75 -7.14 -20.58
CA LEU A 965 -17.72 -7.74 -19.73
C LEU A 965 -16.37 -7.71 -20.43
N THR A 966 -15.33 -7.48 -19.65
CA THR A 966 -13.95 -7.62 -20.11
C THR A 966 -13.30 -8.72 -19.27
N VAL A 967 -12.83 -9.79 -19.94
CA VAL A 967 -12.46 -11.05 -19.32
C VAL A 967 -11.04 -11.44 -19.70
N LEU A 968 -10.13 -11.29 -18.73
CA LEU A 968 -8.78 -11.81 -18.82
C LEU A 968 -8.71 -13.20 -18.16
N GLN A 969 -8.22 -14.16 -18.94
CA GLN A 969 -8.02 -15.53 -18.48
C GLN A 969 -6.57 -15.75 -18.13
N ALA A 970 -6.29 -16.45 -17.02
CA ALA A 970 -4.93 -16.75 -16.63
C ALA A 970 -4.79 -18.18 -16.10
N ARG A 971 -3.63 -18.80 -16.34
CA ARG A 971 -3.27 -20.10 -15.77
C ARG A 971 -2.11 -19.93 -14.81
N ASN A 972 -2.28 -20.39 -13.58
CA ASN A 972 -1.29 -20.28 -12.52
C ASN A 972 -0.10 -21.27 -12.69
N ARG A 973 0.57 -21.25 -13.83
CA ARG A 973 1.63 -22.21 -14.14
C ARG A 973 2.91 -21.88 -13.37
N GLY A 974 3.26 -22.73 -12.40
CA GLY A 974 4.47 -22.55 -11.61
C GLY A 974 4.33 -21.47 -10.54
N GLY A 975 3.11 -21.27 -10.02
CA GLY A 975 2.86 -20.36 -8.89
C GLY A 975 2.88 -18.87 -9.21
N TRP A 976 3.14 -18.47 -10.47
CA TRP A 976 3.35 -17.05 -10.83
C TRP A 976 2.18 -16.10 -10.59
N ILE A 977 0.95 -16.62 -10.39
CA ILE A 977 -0.22 -15.81 -10.00
C ILE A 977 -0.42 -15.89 -8.50
N PHE A 978 -0.44 -17.12 -7.97
CA PHE A 978 -0.58 -17.42 -6.55
C PHE A 978 0.30 -18.64 -6.24
N GLU A 979 1.28 -18.51 -5.36
CA GLU A 979 2.29 -19.56 -5.16
C GLU A 979 1.69 -20.89 -4.68
N ASP A 980 0.74 -20.81 -3.74
CA ASP A 980 0.13 -21.97 -3.07
C ASP A 980 -1.12 -22.53 -3.76
N VAL A 981 -1.60 -21.87 -4.80
CA VAL A 981 -2.70 -22.40 -5.61
C VAL A 981 -2.12 -23.41 -6.58
N HIS A 982 -2.76 -24.58 -6.69
CA HIS A 982 -2.31 -25.65 -7.58
C HIS A 982 -1.92 -25.12 -8.96
N HIS A 983 -0.72 -25.48 -9.45
CA HIS A 983 -0.07 -24.89 -10.63
C HIS A 983 -0.83 -25.04 -11.99
N SER A 984 -2.01 -25.67 -11.96
CA SER A 984 -2.89 -25.87 -13.12
C SER A 984 -4.24 -25.18 -12.95
N TYR A 985 -4.44 -24.48 -11.84
CA TYR A 985 -5.66 -23.74 -11.56
C TYR A 985 -5.80 -22.57 -12.54
N MET A 986 -7.04 -22.21 -12.80
CA MET A 986 -7.43 -21.24 -13.81
C MET A 986 -8.18 -20.11 -13.13
N VAL A 987 -7.65 -18.90 -13.31
CA VAL A 987 -8.09 -17.67 -12.68
C VAL A 987 -8.68 -16.77 -13.76
N VAL A 988 -9.68 -15.98 -13.39
CA VAL A 988 -10.37 -15.04 -14.26
C VAL A 988 -10.33 -13.67 -13.61
N PHE A 989 -9.89 -12.67 -14.36
CA PHE A 989 -10.03 -11.26 -13.98
C PHE A 989 -11.17 -10.71 -14.82
N LEU A 990 -12.28 -10.39 -14.15
CA LEU A 990 -13.52 -9.99 -14.77
C LEU A 990 -13.80 -8.54 -14.41
N THR A 991 -13.99 -7.71 -15.42
CA THR A 991 -14.50 -6.36 -15.25
C THR A 991 -15.85 -6.22 -15.95
N GLN A 992 -16.73 -5.42 -15.36
CA GLN A 992 -18.04 -5.09 -15.90
C GLN A 992 -18.09 -3.60 -16.18
N ASN A 993 -18.45 -3.24 -17.41
CA ASN A 993 -18.77 -1.88 -17.79
C ASN A 993 -20.23 -1.79 -18.24
N SER A 994 -21.03 -1.04 -17.50
CA SER A 994 -22.47 -0.87 -17.71
C SER A 994 -22.74 0.15 -18.82
N GLU A 995 -22.55 -0.24 -20.09
CA GLU A 995 -22.90 0.56 -21.26
C GLU A 995 -24.17 0.04 -21.96
N THR A 996 -25.21 0.88 -22.02
CA THR A 996 -26.57 0.50 -22.45
C THR A 996 -26.73 0.06 -23.91
N ASN A 997 -25.68 0.14 -24.74
CA ASN A 997 -25.77 -0.10 -26.19
C ASN A 997 -24.89 -1.26 -26.70
N ASN A 998 -24.12 -1.93 -25.84
CA ASN A 998 -23.18 -2.98 -26.28
C ASN A 998 -23.06 -4.14 -25.27
N SER A 999 -24.16 -4.80 -24.94
CA SER A 999 -24.15 -6.00 -24.07
C SER A 999 -23.35 -7.13 -24.69
N GLY A 1000 -22.42 -7.73 -23.96
CA GLY A 1000 -21.53 -8.77 -24.48
C GLY A 1000 -20.30 -9.01 -23.62
N ALA A 1001 -19.26 -9.63 -24.22
CA ALA A 1001 -17.99 -9.84 -23.55
C ALA A 1001 -16.80 -9.76 -24.52
N HIS A 1002 -15.77 -9.01 -24.13
CA HIS A 1002 -14.43 -9.08 -24.67
C HIS A 1002 -13.60 -10.09 -23.88
N ILE A 1003 -12.99 -11.05 -24.57
CA ILE A 1003 -12.34 -12.21 -23.96
C ILE A 1003 -10.92 -12.36 -24.49
N TRP A 1004 -9.92 -12.20 -23.62
CA TRP A 1004 -8.53 -12.47 -23.99
C TRP A 1004 -8.16 -13.94 -23.86
N PRO A 1005 -7.21 -14.43 -24.68
CA PRO A 1005 -6.57 -15.71 -24.49
C PRO A 1005 -5.93 -15.87 -23.10
N ALA A 1006 -5.88 -17.10 -22.61
CA ALA A 1006 -5.28 -17.43 -21.33
C ALA A 1006 -3.78 -17.11 -21.30
N THR A 1007 -3.40 -16.13 -20.48
CA THR A 1007 -2.00 -15.80 -20.19
C THR A 1007 -1.37 -16.85 -19.25
N LYS A 1008 -0.05 -17.00 -19.36
CA LYS A 1008 0.74 -18.05 -18.68
C LYS A 1008 2.04 -17.54 -18.04
N SER A 1009 2.31 -16.25 -18.11
CA SER A 1009 3.51 -15.60 -17.60
C SER A 1009 3.33 -14.08 -17.59
N LYS A 1010 4.02 -13.37 -16.70
CA LYS A 1010 4.05 -11.90 -16.61
C LYS A 1010 4.37 -11.21 -17.95
N THR A 1011 5.41 -11.65 -18.66
CA THR A 1011 5.77 -11.14 -20.00
C THR A 1011 4.68 -11.32 -21.08
N ALA A 1012 3.75 -12.24 -20.88
CA ALA A 1012 2.63 -12.42 -21.80
C ALA A 1012 1.45 -11.50 -21.44
N LEU A 1013 1.30 -11.15 -20.16
CA LEU A 1013 0.34 -10.16 -19.68
C LEU A 1013 0.68 -8.75 -20.20
N GLU A 1014 1.96 -8.36 -20.15
CA GLU A 1014 2.45 -7.06 -20.67
C GLU A 1014 2.20 -6.85 -22.17
N LYS A 1015 1.96 -7.94 -22.91
CA LYS A 1015 1.69 -7.92 -24.35
C LYS A 1015 0.20 -7.92 -24.69
N ILE A 1016 -0.66 -7.92 -23.68
CA ILE A 1016 -2.10 -7.89 -23.89
C ILE A 1016 -2.50 -6.52 -24.40
N SER A 1017 -3.26 -6.53 -25.50
CA SER A 1017 -3.91 -5.37 -26.09
C SER A 1017 -5.34 -5.76 -26.42
N ILE A 1018 -6.25 -4.79 -26.46
CA ILE A 1018 -7.63 -4.96 -26.92
C ILE A 1018 -7.66 -5.64 -28.30
N ASP A 1019 -6.66 -5.40 -29.16
CA ASP A 1019 -6.58 -5.99 -30.50
C ASP A 1019 -6.38 -7.53 -30.49
N ASN A 1020 -5.97 -8.11 -29.35
CA ASN A 1020 -5.60 -9.53 -29.23
C ASN A 1020 -6.70 -10.39 -28.59
N GLY A 1021 -7.89 -9.84 -28.34
CA GLY A 1021 -9.04 -10.54 -27.75
C GLY A 1021 -10.15 -10.87 -28.74
N LEU A 1022 -11.16 -11.62 -28.27
CA LEU A 1022 -12.37 -11.93 -28.99
C LEU A 1022 -13.54 -11.14 -28.39
N ASP A 1023 -14.17 -10.28 -29.18
CA ASP A 1023 -15.38 -9.55 -28.77
C ASP A 1023 -16.63 -10.30 -29.24
N LEU A 1024 -17.53 -10.62 -28.31
CA LEU A 1024 -18.77 -11.34 -28.54
C LEU A 1024 -19.95 -10.54 -28.01
N SER A 1025 -20.92 -10.24 -28.87
CA SER A 1025 -22.21 -9.69 -28.43
C SER A 1025 -23.00 -10.72 -27.60
N TYR A 1026 -23.91 -10.24 -26.76
CA TYR A 1026 -24.80 -11.10 -25.99
C TYR A 1026 -25.54 -12.13 -26.86
N ASP A 1027 -26.07 -11.68 -28.00
CA ASP A 1027 -26.75 -12.54 -28.97
C ASP A 1027 -25.81 -13.65 -29.50
N GLU A 1028 -24.55 -13.35 -29.77
CA GLU A 1028 -23.55 -14.34 -30.18
C GLU A 1028 -23.28 -15.35 -29.05
N VAL A 1029 -23.07 -14.90 -27.81
CA VAL A 1029 -22.86 -15.78 -26.64
C VAL A 1029 -24.06 -16.72 -26.43
N VAL A 1030 -25.27 -16.18 -26.53
CA VAL A 1030 -26.52 -16.93 -26.44
C VAL A 1030 -26.66 -17.95 -27.57
N ASN A 1031 -26.32 -17.56 -28.80
CA ASN A 1031 -26.40 -18.43 -29.98
C ASN A 1031 -25.38 -19.57 -29.93
N LEU A 1032 -24.17 -19.30 -29.42
CA LEU A 1032 -23.10 -20.29 -29.21
C LEU A 1032 -23.47 -21.35 -28.16
N THR A 1033 -24.32 -20.98 -27.20
CA THR A 1033 -24.67 -21.84 -26.05
C THR A 1033 -26.17 -22.07 -26.00
N THR A 1034 -26.85 -21.48 -25.02
CA THR A 1034 -28.31 -21.31 -24.93
C THR A 1034 -28.60 -20.05 -24.13
N GLU A 1035 -29.75 -19.40 -24.38
CA GLU A 1035 -30.28 -18.31 -23.53
C GLU A 1035 -30.26 -18.69 -22.05
N SER A 1036 -30.41 -19.99 -21.75
CA SER A 1036 -30.41 -20.54 -20.41
C SER A 1036 -29.04 -20.86 -19.81
N HIS A 1037 -27.91 -20.68 -20.49
CA HIS A 1037 -26.59 -21.05 -19.95
C HIS A 1037 -25.51 -19.98 -20.15
N VAL A 1038 -25.57 -19.21 -21.25
CA VAL A 1038 -24.71 -18.03 -21.52
C VAL A 1038 -23.24 -18.26 -21.15
N VAL A 1039 -22.64 -19.37 -21.58
CA VAL A 1039 -21.27 -19.75 -21.18
C VAL A 1039 -20.25 -18.95 -21.98
N LEU A 1040 -19.29 -18.32 -21.29
CA LEU A 1040 -18.18 -17.63 -21.94
C LEU A 1040 -17.05 -18.64 -22.26
N PRO A 1041 -16.53 -18.65 -23.51
CA PRO A 1041 -15.56 -19.64 -23.94
C PRO A 1041 -14.19 -19.47 -23.26
N TRP A 1042 -13.57 -20.60 -22.92
CA TRP A 1042 -12.20 -20.61 -22.42
C TRP A 1042 -11.18 -20.67 -23.57
N LEU A 1043 -10.35 -19.65 -23.75
CA LEU A 1043 -9.40 -19.53 -24.85
C LEU A 1043 -7.99 -19.93 -24.37
N ASN A 1044 -7.50 -21.11 -24.76
CA ASN A 1044 -6.26 -21.66 -24.17
C ASN A 1044 -4.94 -21.04 -24.65
N ASP A 1045 -4.92 -20.45 -25.85
CA ASP A 1045 -3.79 -19.73 -26.44
C ASP A 1045 -4.28 -18.79 -27.54
N GLU A 1046 -3.43 -17.88 -28.01
CA GLU A 1046 -3.76 -16.86 -29.02
C GLU A 1046 -4.36 -17.45 -30.29
N ARG A 1047 -3.97 -18.66 -30.72
CA ARG A 1047 -4.53 -19.24 -31.95
C ARG A 1047 -6.01 -19.60 -31.80
N ALA A 1048 -6.52 -19.66 -30.57
CA ALA A 1048 -7.93 -19.91 -30.31
C ALA A 1048 -8.83 -18.77 -30.82
N THR A 1049 -8.37 -17.52 -30.84
CA THR A 1049 -9.15 -16.37 -31.35
C THR A 1049 -9.32 -16.44 -32.87
N ASP A 1050 -8.34 -16.99 -33.61
CA ASP A 1050 -8.46 -17.22 -35.05
C ASP A 1050 -9.35 -18.43 -35.40
N ILE A 1051 -9.29 -19.48 -34.57
CA ILE A 1051 -9.98 -20.76 -34.82
C ILE A 1051 -11.46 -20.65 -34.44
N PHE A 1052 -11.79 -19.96 -33.36
CA PHE A 1052 -13.14 -19.95 -32.79
C PHE A 1052 -14.21 -19.36 -33.76
N PRO A 1053 -14.00 -18.19 -34.42
CA PRO A 1053 -14.93 -17.66 -35.41
C PRO A 1053 -15.07 -18.57 -36.65
N GLN A 1054 -14.03 -19.34 -37.00
CA GLN A 1054 -14.11 -20.31 -38.11
C GLN A 1054 -14.97 -21.52 -37.73
N MET A 1055 -14.92 -21.95 -36.48
CA MET A 1055 -15.78 -23.02 -35.96
C MET A 1055 -17.25 -22.60 -35.89
N GLU A 1056 -17.53 -21.32 -35.64
CA GLU A 1056 -18.88 -20.76 -35.61
C GLU A 1056 -19.52 -20.68 -37.02
N ASN A 1057 -18.73 -20.32 -38.03
CA ASN A 1057 -19.20 -20.13 -39.41
C ASN A 1057 -19.37 -21.44 -40.21
N GLU A 1058 -18.83 -22.55 -39.73
CA GLU A 1058 -18.94 -23.86 -40.38
C GLU A 1058 -20.09 -24.70 -39.79
N SER A 1059 -20.94 -25.25 -40.65
CA SER A 1059 -22.10 -26.06 -40.24
C SER A 1059 -21.65 -27.30 -39.45
N ARG A 1060 -22.05 -27.37 -38.17
CA ARG A 1060 -22.11 -28.53 -37.25
C ARG A 1060 -21.02 -29.59 -37.43
N LEU A 1061 -20.21 -29.78 -36.38
CA LEU A 1061 -19.34 -30.96 -36.17
C LEU A 1061 -20.07 -32.33 -36.27
N SER A 1062 -21.40 -32.33 -36.36
CA SER A 1062 -22.27 -33.51 -36.49
C SER A 1062 -23.03 -33.61 -37.82
N ASP A 1063 -22.81 -32.74 -38.80
CA ASP A 1063 -23.41 -32.92 -40.13
C ASP A 1063 -22.58 -33.92 -40.96
N ASP A 1064 -23.27 -34.77 -41.72
CA ASP A 1064 -22.73 -35.93 -42.46
C ASP A 1064 -21.61 -35.62 -43.49
N ASN A 1065 -21.18 -34.36 -43.62
CA ASN A 1065 -20.13 -33.89 -44.52
C ASN A 1065 -18.88 -33.30 -43.82
N GLY A 1066 -18.76 -33.33 -42.49
CA GLY A 1066 -17.58 -32.84 -41.74
C GLY A 1066 -16.36 -33.78 -41.81
N TRP A 1067 -15.15 -33.24 -42.02
CA TRP A 1067 -13.92 -33.98 -42.37
C TRP A 1067 -13.01 -34.43 -41.20
N ILE A 1068 -13.46 -34.39 -39.94
CA ILE A 1068 -12.56 -34.71 -38.81
C ILE A 1068 -13.24 -35.58 -37.76
N SER A 1069 -12.81 -36.85 -37.67
CA SER A 1069 -12.90 -37.63 -36.44
C SER A 1069 -11.67 -37.32 -35.57
N GLY A 1070 -11.87 -36.56 -34.49
CA GLY A 1070 -10.83 -36.23 -33.51
C GLY A 1070 -10.92 -37.10 -32.26
N ILE A 1071 -9.77 -37.39 -31.65
CA ILE A 1071 -9.71 -37.92 -30.28
C ILE A 1071 -10.10 -36.77 -29.33
N HIS A 1072 -10.88 -37.10 -28.29
CA HIS A 1072 -11.29 -36.17 -27.23
C HIS A 1072 -10.15 -35.22 -26.84
N ASP A 1073 -10.41 -33.92 -26.96
CA ASP A 1073 -9.50 -32.86 -26.57
C ASP A 1073 -10.20 -31.98 -25.55
N SER A 1074 -9.75 -32.05 -24.30
CA SER A 1074 -10.30 -31.29 -23.16
C SER A 1074 -10.22 -29.77 -23.31
N ARG A 1075 -9.56 -29.26 -24.36
CA ARG A 1075 -9.44 -27.82 -24.65
C ARG A 1075 -10.73 -27.16 -25.16
N TRP A 1076 -11.66 -27.93 -25.72
CA TRP A 1076 -12.91 -27.44 -26.32
C TRP A 1076 -14.13 -28.12 -25.71
N ASP A 1077 -14.14 -28.21 -24.38
CA ASP A 1077 -15.12 -28.98 -23.62
C ASP A 1077 -16.42 -28.21 -23.34
N PHE A 1078 -17.41 -28.41 -24.21
CA PHE A 1078 -18.78 -27.90 -24.07
C PHE A 1078 -19.73 -28.84 -23.31
N ARG A 1079 -19.22 -29.83 -22.55
CA ARG A 1079 -20.05 -30.84 -21.84
C ARG A 1079 -21.05 -30.24 -20.84
N GLY A 1080 -20.85 -28.97 -20.42
CA GLY A 1080 -21.72 -28.26 -19.47
C GLY A 1080 -22.66 -27.19 -20.06
N SER A 1081 -22.57 -26.85 -21.36
CA SER A 1081 -23.14 -25.57 -21.87
C SER A 1081 -24.46 -25.65 -22.65
N GLY A 1082 -25.02 -26.85 -22.93
CA GLY A 1082 -26.09 -26.99 -23.94
C GLY A 1082 -25.64 -26.44 -25.32
N ARG A 1083 -26.30 -26.53 -26.48
CA ARG A 1083 -27.48 -27.18 -27.05
C ARG A 1083 -27.22 -28.61 -27.55
N HIS A 1084 -26.03 -29.17 -27.28
CA HIS A 1084 -25.50 -30.41 -27.86
C HIS A 1084 -25.50 -31.64 -26.92
N GLY A 1085 -26.17 -31.61 -25.77
CA GLY A 1085 -26.23 -32.75 -24.83
C GLY A 1085 -26.84 -34.04 -25.40
N HIS A 1086 -27.47 -33.98 -26.57
CA HIS A 1086 -27.97 -35.12 -27.33
C HIS A 1086 -26.90 -35.83 -28.18
N LEU A 1087 -25.73 -35.21 -28.42
CA LEU A 1087 -24.60 -35.84 -29.10
C LEU A 1087 -23.83 -36.82 -28.20
N THR A 1088 -24.08 -36.78 -26.89
CA THR A 1088 -23.34 -37.57 -25.89
C THR A 1088 -24.19 -38.61 -25.17
N LYS A 1089 -25.52 -38.62 -25.38
CA LYS A 1089 -26.41 -39.63 -24.80
C LYS A 1089 -27.06 -40.48 -25.90
N ASP A 1090 -26.66 -41.75 -25.89
CA ASP A 1090 -27.28 -42.92 -26.54
C ASP A 1090 -27.19 -43.01 -28.08
N GLN A 1091 -26.23 -43.81 -28.58
CA GLN A 1091 -26.50 -44.98 -29.46
C GLN A 1091 -25.28 -45.70 -30.06
N TYR A 1092 -24.03 -45.23 -29.91
CA TYR A 1092 -22.91 -45.80 -30.69
C TYR A 1092 -21.87 -46.67 -29.95
N PHE A 1093 -21.98 -46.88 -28.64
CA PHE A 1093 -21.05 -47.74 -27.89
C PHE A 1093 -21.60 -49.15 -27.61
N THR A 1094 -21.94 -49.90 -28.67
CA THR A 1094 -21.97 -51.37 -28.58
C THR A 1094 -21.38 -52.00 -29.83
N LYS A 1095 -20.06 -52.19 -29.83
CA LYS A 1095 -19.40 -53.39 -30.35
C LYS A 1095 -17.93 -53.40 -29.92
N PRO A 1096 -17.47 -54.41 -29.16
CA PRO A 1096 -16.05 -54.61 -28.93
C PRO A 1096 -15.49 -55.43 -30.11
N LEU A 1097 -14.50 -54.93 -30.83
CA LEU A 1097 -13.72 -55.77 -31.73
C LEU A 1097 -12.24 -55.37 -31.73
N SER A 1098 -11.46 -56.31 -31.16
CA SER A 1098 -10.18 -56.88 -31.61
C SER A 1098 -9.10 -55.98 -32.17
#